data_AF-A0A7S0MBH7-F1
#
_entry.id   AF-A0A7S0MBH7-F1
#
_cell.length_a   1.000
_cell.length_b   1.000
_cell.length_c   1.000
_cell.angle_alpha   90.00
_cell.angle_beta   90.00
_cell.angle_gamma   90.00
#
_symmetry.space_group_name_H-M   'P 1'
#
loop_
_entity.id
_entity.type
_entity.pdbx_description
1 polymer ?
#
loop_
_entity_poly.entity_id
_entity_poly.type
_entity_poly.pdbx_seq_one_letter_code
_entity_poly.pdbx_strand_id
1 'polypeptide(L)'
;DAMQGNDVNVERNQFPANPENKNSFNFHEAQDQNRIQDFFADPSFPQDPQVPFQSSNRPTSTQNKLMGVGLGLLLSENCKILDITIGGPCYNTKLECGDVLTHIDGNLLYGKSFAEITQFTTGDEGSQANLTVKRGGSLFHLRTVRRWRKLEELPEPLHSKKPAGSHLIIPPSSQSSTSVSPLLEMVKQSIEAGLQRRDLKFIERLFKMHGALDRATSVLFIDQDGLLQAMKELDTHKQVTDDDVRRRDLLIRTFDRNKDGRLDMNEFARAIQAPSPLEEWARSLPLARLLVDALPRRAGHDSLRTAGQLTQEEIDAVADGFAYGLRRLLTEQVGQLCESFASMDSSPAPEEGAAASSKYQFDVPKLRCGSIADFHVGLASRIGQPHLDFMRVMESEHCHGSGAKRSFTTVNYRITTCPKLEWQYVVQRIRCPEGQMHSGRRIESIGKLMKDELAIEAKLQEAEIVAVVLYSGPMYHVYNTVLRQYPEADYMDLKSSGQLFTTTIHVLVSALQKVSRVTRLEPERPLYRGLGWDADLPALFVESDEHGCSGFTEWGFMSTTSKKEVAIEYSKIKEGNPIPRVLVIAVGSVDRGACIARFSQYPDEMEYMYAPCSFLQQFGQRSVEATALGVVELTPVRVNANLKARTVEELLHQKKDMHVTAFSYLVHEIEHELTEIAATGRAEERLRRDPSRDESHTVAAFLGRIVEQCKD
;
A
#
# COMPACT_ATOMS: atom_id res chain seq x y z
N ASP A 1 -25.40 60.55 11.12
CA ASP A 1 -26.36 61.05 10.11
C ASP A 1 -25.93 60.58 8.73
N ALA A 2 -26.64 59.80 7.92
CA ALA A 2 -27.87 59.01 7.99
C ALA A 2 -27.66 57.90 6.92
N MET A 3 -27.75 56.61 7.25
CA MET A 3 -28.92 55.72 7.06
C MET A 3 -29.59 55.77 5.68
N GLN A 4 -29.45 54.67 4.91
CA GLN A 4 -30.47 53.90 4.17
C GLN A 4 -29.74 52.76 3.42
N GLY A 5 -29.99 51.45 3.58
CA GLY A 5 -31.17 50.74 4.07
C GLY A 5 -32.00 50.19 2.90
N ASN A 6 -32.26 48.87 2.92
CA ASN A 6 -33.21 48.09 2.10
C ASN A 6 -32.68 47.46 0.80
N ASP A 7 -33.14 46.29 0.38
CA ASP A 7 -33.58 45.10 1.09
C ASP A 7 -33.58 43.97 0.06
N VAL A 8 -33.62 42.74 0.57
CA VAL A 8 -33.71 41.48 -0.17
C VAL A 8 -34.93 41.46 -1.11
N ASN A 9 -34.76 40.95 -2.34
CA ASN A 9 -35.86 40.20 -2.98
C ASN A 9 -35.36 39.04 -3.83
N VAL A 10 -35.84 37.87 -3.43
CA VAL A 10 -35.75 36.58 -4.09
C VAL A 10 -36.78 36.57 -5.21
N GLU A 11 -36.35 36.42 -6.46
CA GLU A 11 -37.23 35.98 -7.54
C GLU A 11 -36.71 34.72 -8.20
N ARG A 12 -37.52 33.67 -8.04
CA ARG A 12 -37.59 32.48 -8.88
C ARG A 12 -37.63 32.91 -10.34
N ASN A 13 -36.76 32.36 -11.17
CA ASN A 13 -37.05 32.25 -12.59
C ASN A 13 -36.97 30.79 -13.04
N GLN A 14 -38.15 30.35 -13.48
CA GLN A 14 -38.43 29.08 -14.12
C GLN A 14 -37.79 29.04 -15.51
N PHE A 15 -37.44 27.83 -15.92
CA PHE A 15 -37.04 27.43 -17.26
C PHE A 15 -37.88 28.04 -18.38
N PRO A 16 -37.26 28.34 -19.53
CA PRO A 16 -37.82 28.03 -20.82
C PRO A 16 -37.22 26.73 -21.36
N ALA A 17 -38.10 25.78 -21.63
CA ALA A 17 -37.83 24.62 -22.47
C ALA A 17 -37.57 25.04 -23.93
N ASN A 18 -36.86 24.14 -24.64
CA ASN A 18 -37.04 23.67 -26.03
C ASN A 18 -35.74 23.73 -26.86
N PRO A 19 -35.61 22.98 -27.98
CA PRO A 19 -35.52 21.52 -28.12
C PRO A 19 -34.24 21.11 -28.92
N GLU A 20 -34.17 19.83 -29.29
CA GLU A 20 -33.26 19.23 -30.29
C GLU A 20 -31.92 18.69 -29.78
N ASN A 21 -31.98 17.53 -29.14
CA ASN A 21 -30.86 16.58 -29.16
C ASN A 21 -31.25 15.38 -30.02
N LYS A 22 -31.10 15.53 -31.34
CA LYS A 22 -30.93 14.42 -32.27
C LYS A 22 -29.43 14.26 -32.46
N ASN A 23 -28.82 13.28 -31.81
CA ASN A 23 -27.74 12.53 -32.43
C ASN A 23 -27.70 11.11 -31.88
N SER A 24 -28.02 10.23 -32.81
CA SER A 24 -28.10 8.79 -32.76
C SER A 24 -26.74 8.13 -32.54
N PHE A 25 -26.80 6.95 -31.94
CA PHE A 25 -25.88 5.82 -32.13
C PHE A 25 -25.14 5.84 -33.48
N ASN A 26 -23.82 5.65 -33.41
CA ASN A 26 -23.06 4.88 -34.40
C ASN A 26 -21.75 4.40 -33.79
N PHE A 27 -21.71 3.11 -33.45
CA PHE A 27 -20.48 2.34 -33.32
C PHE A 27 -20.00 2.04 -34.75
N HIS A 28 -18.82 2.53 -35.12
CA HIS A 28 -18.09 2.05 -36.27
C HIS A 28 -16.67 1.68 -35.84
N GLU A 29 -16.49 0.39 -35.55
CA GLU A 29 -15.22 -0.32 -35.71
C GLU A 29 -14.87 -0.31 -37.20
N ALA A 30 -13.84 0.44 -37.59
CA ALA A 30 -13.21 0.35 -38.91
C ALA A 30 -11.83 1.02 -38.89
N GLN A 31 -10.88 0.50 -38.12
CA GLN A 31 -9.46 0.87 -38.26
C GLN A 31 -8.44 -0.28 -38.19
N ASP A 32 -8.85 -1.55 -38.22
CA ASP A 32 -7.91 -2.70 -38.14
C ASP A 32 -7.76 -3.55 -39.41
N GLN A 33 -8.27 -3.12 -40.57
CA GLN A 33 -8.12 -3.90 -41.82
C GLN A 33 -6.79 -3.71 -42.57
N ASN A 34 -5.94 -2.76 -42.18
CA ASN A 34 -4.68 -2.49 -42.89
C ASN A 34 -3.41 -3.10 -42.26
N ARG A 35 -3.51 -3.95 -41.23
CA ARG A 35 -2.35 -4.69 -40.69
C ARG A 35 -2.24 -6.15 -41.16
N ILE A 36 -3.18 -6.59 -41.99
CA ILE A 36 -3.23 -7.98 -42.48
C ILE A 36 -2.33 -8.20 -43.71
N GLN A 37 -1.98 -7.17 -44.49
CA GLN A 37 -1.12 -7.33 -45.66
C GLN A 37 0.38 -7.42 -45.34
N ASP A 38 0.84 -6.90 -44.20
CA ASP A 38 2.26 -6.94 -43.82
C ASP A 38 2.70 -8.26 -43.16
N PHE A 39 1.77 -9.17 -42.85
CA PHE A 39 2.08 -10.49 -42.28
C PHE A 39 2.38 -11.56 -43.35
N PHE A 40 2.03 -11.33 -44.62
CA PHE A 40 2.10 -12.34 -45.70
C PHE A 40 3.30 -12.17 -46.67
N ALA A 41 4.31 -11.38 -46.33
CA ALA A 41 5.46 -11.14 -47.21
C ALA A 41 6.65 -12.11 -47.01
N ASP A 42 6.41 -13.39 -46.70
CA ASP A 42 7.46 -14.43 -46.67
C ASP A 42 7.38 -15.32 -47.93
N PRO A 43 8.40 -15.34 -48.81
CA PRO A 43 8.40 -16.10 -50.06
C PRO A 43 8.55 -17.63 -49.92
N SER A 44 8.54 -18.19 -48.70
CA SER A 44 8.85 -19.61 -48.47
C SER A 44 7.66 -20.59 -48.54
N PHE A 45 6.47 -20.16 -48.97
CA PHE A 45 5.28 -21.02 -49.04
C PHE A 45 5.11 -21.72 -50.42
N PRO A 46 5.02 -23.07 -50.47
CA PRO A 46 4.63 -23.79 -51.67
C PRO A 46 3.16 -23.53 -52.02
N GLN A 47 2.89 -23.21 -53.29
CA GLN A 47 1.53 -23.13 -53.82
C GLN A 47 0.90 -24.52 -53.96
N ASP A 48 -0.37 -24.57 -53.57
CA ASP A 48 -1.30 -25.70 -53.54
C ASP A 48 -1.56 -26.34 -54.92
N PRO A 49 -1.79 -27.67 -55.00
CA PRO A 49 -2.60 -28.25 -56.04
C PRO A 49 -3.87 -28.89 -55.47
N GLN A 50 -4.98 -28.15 -55.62
CA GLN A 50 -6.37 -28.59 -55.80
C GLN A 50 -6.79 -29.95 -55.21
N VAL A 51 -7.68 -29.92 -54.20
CA VAL A 51 -8.57 -31.05 -53.89
C VAL A 51 -10.02 -30.56 -53.89
N PRO A 52 -10.98 -31.24 -54.56
CA PRO A 52 -12.34 -30.73 -54.76
C PRO A 52 -13.14 -30.73 -53.46
N PHE A 53 -13.99 -29.71 -53.31
CA PHE A 53 -15.03 -29.65 -52.28
C PHE A 53 -16.02 -30.81 -52.49
N GLN A 54 -15.90 -31.88 -51.70
CA GLN A 54 -16.94 -32.91 -51.59
C GLN A 54 -17.89 -32.56 -50.45
N SER A 55 -19.06 -32.06 -50.81
CA SER A 55 -20.22 -32.07 -49.92
C SER A 55 -20.71 -33.52 -49.78
N SER A 56 -20.55 -34.16 -48.61
CA SER A 56 -21.52 -35.12 -48.08
C SER A 56 -21.02 -35.86 -46.83
N ASN A 57 -21.84 -35.77 -45.78
CA ASN A 57 -22.25 -36.83 -44.84
C ASN A 57 -22.11 -36.42 -43.37
N ARG A 58 -23.25 -36.10 -42.76
CA ARG A 58 -23.41 -36.14 -41.30
C ARG A 58 -23.15 -37.57 -40.83
N PRO A 59 -22.26 -37.82 -39.86
CA PRO A 59 -22.33 -39.04 -39.07
C PRO A 59 -23.45 -38.84 -38.04
N THR A 60 -24.61 -39.43 -38.32
CA THR A 60 -25.55 -39.79 -37.25
C THR A 60 -24.87 -40.86 -36.40
N SER A 61 -24.46 -40.51 -35.18
CA SER A 61 -23.94 -41.44 -34.19
C SER A 61 -24.51 -41.13 -32.81
N THR A 62 -25.48 -41.96 -32.43
CA THR A 62 -26.01 -42.11 -31.08
C THR A 62 -24.92 -42.66 -30.15
N GLN A 63 -24.11 -41.77 -29.56
CA GLN A 63 -23.41 -41.87 -28.26
C GLN A 63 -22.38 -40.71 -28.19
N ASN A 64 -22.53 -39.79 -27.24
CA ASN A 64 -21.66 -38.62 -27.03
C ASN A 64 -20.21 -39.03 -26.66
N LYS A 65 -19.39 -39.37 -27.65
CA LYS A 65 -17.92 -39.50 -27.52
C LYS A 65 -17.25 -38.67 -28.63
N LEU A 66 -16.87 -37.44 -28.31
CA LEU A 66 -16.03 -36.63 -29.21
C LEU A 66 -14.60 -37.21 -29.24
N MET A 67 -14.16 -37.64 -30.42
CA MET A 67 -12.83 -38.20 -30.70
C MET A 67 -11.96 -37.06 -31.27
N GLY A 68 -10.86 -36.69 -30.61
CA GLY A 68 -10.05 -35.54 -31.02
C GLY A 68 -8.55 -35.76 -30.83
N VAL A 69 -7.76 -34.70 -31.09
CA VAL A 69 -6.29 -34.73 -30.97
C VAL A 69 -5.76 -34.53 -29.53
N GLY A 70 -6.63 -34.20 -28.57
CA GLY A 70 -6.27 -34.05 -27.15
C GLY A 70 -5.56 -32.73 -26.81
N LEU A 71 -6.06 -31.62 -27.36
CA LEU A 71 -5.56 -30.27 -27.10
C LEU A 71 -6.69 -29.39 -26.53
N GLY A 72 -6.39 -28.65 -25.46
CA GLY A 72 -7.17 -27.49 -25.03
C GLY A 72 -6.69 -26.27 -25.80
N LEU A 73 -7.59 -25.59 -26.52
CA LEU A 73 -7.26 -24.42 -27.34
C LEU A 73 -7.88 -23.16 -26.74
N LEU A 74 -7.07 -22.11 -26.61
CA LEU A 74 -7.53 -20.76 -26.33
C LEU A 74 -7.78 -20.05 -27.67
N LEU A 75 -9.05 -19.85 -28.00
CA LEU A 75 -9.46 -19.09 -29.17
C LEU A 75 -9.41 -17.60 -28.83
N SER A 76 -8.29 -16.98 -29.21
CA SER A 76 -8.10 -15.53 -29.23
C SER A 76 -7.75 -15.11 -30.66
N GLU A 77 -7.12 -13.94 -30.86
CA GLU A 77 -6.58 -13.54 -32.17
C GLU A 77 -5.67 -14.63 -32.79
N ASN A 78 -4.99 -15.43 -31.96
CA ASN A 78 -4.17 -16.56 -32.43
C ASN A 78 -4.58 -17.82 -31.65
N CYS A 79 -4.93 -18.91 -32.34
CA CYS A 79 -5.39 -20.17 -31.74
C CYS A 79 -4.24 -20.82 -30.93
N LYS A 80 -4.15 -20.52 -29.64
CA LYS A 80 -3.05 -20.96 -28.76
C LYS A 80 -3.38 -22.27 -28.05
N ILE A 81 -2.40 -23.13 -27.85
CA ILE A 81 -2.53 -24.33 -27.04
C ILE A 81 -2.50 -23.89 -25.57
N LEU A 82 -3.61 -24.12 -24.86
CA LEU A 82 -3.80 -23.81 -23.45
C LEU A 82 -3.36 -24.98 -22.58
N ASP A 83 -3.69 -26.20 -23.00
CA ASP A 83 -3.37 -27.44 -22.30
C ASP A 83 -3.23 -28.59 -23.30
N ILE A 84 -2.45 -29.61 -22.94
CA ILE A 84 -2.29 -30.84 -23.70
C ILE A 84 -2.81 -31.97 -22.82
N THR A 85 -3.89 -32.61 -23.26
CA THR A 85 -4.55 -33.65 -22.46
C THR A 85 -3.58 -34.78 -22.13
N ILE A 86 -3.31 -35.00 -20.84
CA ILE A 86 -2.37 -36.02 -20.36
C ILE A 86 -2.79 -37.42 -20.84
N GLY A 87 -1.88 -38.12 -21.51
CA GLY A 87 -2.14 -39.42 -22.14
C GLY A 87 -3.01 -39.38 -23.40
N GLY A 88 -3.37 -38.18 -23.89
CA GLY A 88 -4.04 -37.96 -25.17
C GLY A 88 -3.07 -38.02 -26.37
N PRO A 89 -3.57 -37.99 -27.61
CA PRO A 89 -2.73 -38.17 -28.80
C PRO A 89 -1.61 -37.14 -28.99
N CYS A 90 -1.80 -35.92 -28.49
CA CYS A 90 -0.77 -34.88 -28.51
C CYS A 90 0.19 -34.89 -27.31
N TYR A 91 -0.05 -35.71 -26.29
CA TYR A 91 0.68 -35.67 -25.02
C TYR A 91 2.19 -35.94 -25.16
N ASN A 92 2.57 -36.90 -25.99
CA ASN A 92 3.98 -37.27 -26.22
C ASN A 92 4.56 -36.60 -27.48
N THR A 93 3.95 -35.51 -27.95
CA THR A 93 4.46 -34.75 -29.10
C THR A 93 5.37 -33.62 -28.62
N LYS A 94 5.99 -32.88 -29.56
CA LYS A 94 6.84 -31.72 -29.25
C LYS A 94 6.03 -30.45 -28.90
N LEU A 95 4.71 -30.55 -28.76
CA LEU A 95 3.84 -29.42 -28.46
C LEU A 95 4.04 -28.94 -27.03
N GLU A 96 3.95 -27.64 -26.83
CA GLU A 96 4.02 -26.99 -25.52
C GLU A 96 2.84 -26.02 -25.35
N CYS A 97 2.42 -25.77 -24.11
CA CYS A 97 1.44 -24.73 -23.84
C CYS A 97 1.99 -23.36 -24.26
N GLY A 98 1.17 -22.56 -24.93
CA GLY A 98 1.56 -21.28 -25.53
C GLY A 98 1.88 -21.35 -27.03
N ASP A 99 2.08 -22.56 -27.58
CA ASP A 99 2.23 -22.75 -29.02
C ASP A 99 1.00 -22.25 -29.80
N VAL A 100 1.23 -21.61 -30.94
CA VAL A 100 0.14 -21.16 -31.82
C VAL A 100 -0.12 -22.23 -32.88
N LEU A 101 -1.29 -22.85 -32.83
CA LEU A 101 -1.74 -23.78 -33.84
C LEU A 101 -2.34 -23.00 -35.01
N THR A 102 -1.64 -23.04 -36.15
CA THR A 102 -2.01 -22.24 -37.33
C THR A 102 -2.87 -23.03 -38.31
N HIS A 103 -2.58 -24.32 -38.53
CA HIS A 103 -3.34 -25.17 -39.43
C HIS A 103 -3.56 -26.58 -38.89
N ILE A 104 -4.68 -27.19 -39.28
CA ILE A 104 -4.95 -28.62 -39.10
C ILE A 104 -5.37 -29.22 -40.45
N ASP A 105 -4.67 -30.27 -40.87
CA ASP A 105 -4.86 -30.92 -42.17
C ASP A 105 -4.86 -29.91 -43.33
N GLY A 106 -3.98 -28.91 -43.25
CA GLY A 106 -3.86 -27.83 -44.24
C GLY A 106 -4.87 -26.70 -44.09
N ASN A 107 -5.84 -26.79 -43.18
CA ASN A 107 -6.86 -25.75 -42.99
C ASN A 107 -6.40 -24.69 -41.98
N LEU A 108 -6.38 -23.43 -42.40
CA LEU A 108 -6.05 -22.28 -41.56
C LEU A 108 -7.08 -22.10 -40.43
N LEU A 109 -6.62 -21.95 -39.18
CA LEU A 109 -7.49 -21.78 -38.02
C LEU A 109 -7.81 -20.32 -37.66
N TYR A 110 -7.01 -19.37 -38.15
CA TYR A 110 -7.20 -17.93 -37.87
C TYR A 110 -8.58 -17.45 -38.35
N GLY A 111 -9.30 -16.73 -37.49
CA GLY A 111 -10.64 -16.19 -37.79
C GLY A 111 -11.77 -17.23 -37.82
N LYS A 112 -11.51 -18.52 -37.53
CA LYS A 112 -12.53 -19.55 -37.49
C LYS A 112 -13.20 -19.64 -36.12
N SER A 113 -14.49 -19.95 -36.13
CA SER A 113 -15.27 -20.17 -34.91
C SER A 113 -14.88 -21.47 -34.20
N PHE A 114 -15.21 -21.58 -32.91
CA PHE A 114 -14.99 -22.80 -32.14
C PHE A 114 -15.60 -24.05 -32.79
N ALA A 115 -16.80 -23.93 -33.35
CA ALA A 115 -17.48 -25.02 -34.04
C ALA A 115 -16.69 -25.51 -35.27
N GLU A 116 -16.13 -24.60 -36.06
CA GLU A 116 -15.33 -24.94 -37.24
C GLU A 116 -13.98 -25.56 -36.85
N ILE A 117 -13.31 -25.03 -35.84
CA ILE A 117 -12.03 -25.59 -35.35
C ILE A 117 -12.26 -26.99 -34.74
N THR A 118 -13.39 -27.20 -34.08
CA THR A 118 -13.78 -28.52 -33.56
C THR A 118 -13.92 -29.53 -34.69
N GLN A 119 -14.42 -29.14 -35.87
CA GLN A 119 -14.54 -30.03 -37.02
C GLN A 119 -13.17 -30.49 -37.57
N PHE A 120 -12.13 -29.66 -37.47
CA PHE A 120 -10.78 -30.05 -37.91
C PHE A 120 -10.02 -30.86 -36.85
N THR A 121 -10.25 -30.57 -35.57
CA THR A 121 -9.60 -31.28 -34.45
C THR A 121 -10.23 -32.65 -34.17
N THR A 122 -11.47 -32.88 -34.62
CA THR A 122 -12.21 -34.13 -34.42
C THR A 122 -12.36 -34.93 -35.71
N GLY A 123 -12.64 -36.22 -35.60
CA GLY A 123 -12.71 -37.14 -36.74
C GLY A 123 -12.66 -38.60 -36.30
N ASP A 124 -12.69 -39.52 -37.26
CA ASP A 124 -12.79 -40.96 -37.00
C ASP A 124 -11.62 -41.48 -36.15
N GLU A 125 -11.90 -42.45 -35.28
CA GLU A 125 -10.89 -43.06 -34.42
C GLU A 125 -9.76 -43.68 -35.25
N GLY A 126 -8.52 -43.32 -34.95
CA GLY A 126 -7.32 -43.76 -35.67
C GLY A 126 -7.01 -42.94 -36.93
N SER A 127 -7.86 -41.98 -37.33
CA SER A 127 -7.56 -41.06 -38.44
C SER A 127 -6.36 -40.17 -38.10
N GLN A 128 -5.55 -39.83 -39.11
CA GLN A 128 -4.39 -38.95 -38.92
C GLN A 128 -4.81 -37.48 -38.95
N ALA A 129 -4.16 -36.66 -38.11
CA ALA A 129 -4.27 -35.21 -38.11
C ALA A 129 -2.86 -34.59 -38.24
N ASN A 130 -2.70 -33.68 -39.19
CA ASN A 130 -1.45 -32.95 -39.43
C ASN A 130 -1.58 -31.53 -38.87
N LEU A 131 -0.79 -31.21 -37.86
CA LEU A 131 -0.79 -29.95 -37.13
C LEU A 131 0.36 -29.07 -37.63
N THR A 132 0.10 -27.79 -37.89
CA THR A 132 1.13 -26.79 -38.19
C THR A 132 1.18 -25.76 -37.08
N VAL A 133 2.35 -25.64 -36.44
CA VAL A 133 2.51 -24.96 -35.16
C VAL A 133 3.59 -23.88 -35.27
N LYS A 134 3.34 -22.71 -34.70
CA LYS A 134 4.28 -21.58 -34.63
C LYS A 134 4.75 -21.37 -33.20
N ARG A 135 6.07 -21.43 -32.98
CA ARG A 135 6.75 -21.13 -31.71
C ARG A 135 7.91 -20.17 -31.95
N GLY A 136 7.93 -19.03 -31.25
CA GLY A 136 9.06 -18.08 -31.32
C GLY A 136 9.44 -17.64 -32.74
N GLY A 137 8.46 -17.50 -33.64
CA GLY A 137 8.68 -17.13 -35.04
C GLY A 137 8.97 -18.30 -36.00
N SER A 138 9.30 -19.50 -35.50
CA SER A 138 9.56 -20.69 -36.32
C SER A 138 8.30 -21.55 -36.49
N LEU A 139 8.12 -22.14 -37.68
CA LEU A 139 7.04 -23.08 -38.00
C LEU A 139 7.53 -24.52 -38.00
N PHE A 140 6.74 -25.44 -37.43
CA PHE A 140 7.00 -26.88 -37.51
C PHE A 140 5.70 -27.67 -37.65
N HIS A 141 5.82 -28.87 -38.24
CA HIS A 141 4.70 -29.75 -38.53
C HIS A 141 4.76 -31.01 -37.67
N LEU A 142 3.60 -31.45 -37.17
CA LEU A 142 3.46 -32.65 -36.38
C LEU A 142 2.31 -33.49 -36.91
N ARG A 143 2.48 -34.81 -36.90
CA ARG A 143 1.41 -35.74 -37.23
C ARG A 143 0.98 -36.48 -35.97
N THR A 144 -0.31 -36.51 -35.71
CA THR A 144 -0.92 -37.26 -34.61
C THR A 144 -2.12 -38.07 -35.12
N VAL A 145 -2.78 -38.80 -34.23
CA VAL A 145 -3.97 -39.59 -34.53
C VAL A 145 -5.15 -39.12 -33.68
N ARG A 146 -6.37 -39.16 -34.21
CA ARG A 146 -7.57 -38.84 -33.42
C ARG A 146 -7.98 -40.08 -32.63
N ARG A 147 -8.15 -39.96 -31.31
CA ARG A 147 -8.55 -41.09 -30.45
C ARG A 147 -9.29 -40.59 -29.21
N TRP A 148 -10.28 -41.34 -28.73
CA TRP A 148 -10.94 -41.11 -27.44
C TRP A 148 -10.20 -41.86 -26.32
N ARG A 149 -10.12 -41.23 -25.15
CA ARG A 149 -9.67 -41.92 -23.93
C ARG A 149 -10.52 -41.49 -22.74
N LYS A 150 -10.74 -42.43 -21.83
CA LYS A 150 -11.34 -42.21 -20.52
C LYS A 150 -10.26 -41.56 -19.62
N LEU A 151 -10.63 -40.53 -18.85
CA LEU A 151 -9.72 -39.72 -18.02
C LEU A 151 -9.07 -40.50 -16.84
N GLU A 152 -9.22 -41.83 -16.77
CA GLU A 152 -8.93 -42.67 -15.59
C GLU A 152 -7.74 -43.63 -15.77
N GLU A 153 -6.99 -43.55 -16.87
CA GLU A 153 -5.79 -44.37 -17.08
C GLU A 153 -4.56 -43.49 -17.36
N LEU A 154 -4.04 -42.83 -16.32
CA LEU A 154 -2.70 -42.24 -16.34
C LEU A 154 -1.66 -43.35 -16.14
N PRO A 155 -0.55 -43.40 -16.90
CA PRO A 155 0.61 -44.18 -16.48
C PRO A 155 1.19 -43.55 -15.21
N GLU A 156 1.42 -44.36 -14.17
CA GLU A 156 2.09 -43.88 -12.96
C GLU A 156 3.48 -43.27 -13.28
N PRO A 157 3.92 -42.24 -12.54
CA PRO A 157 5.23 -41.65 -12.72
C PRO A 157 6.34 -42.68 -12.43
N LEU A 158 7.37 -42.67 -13.27
CA LEU A 158 8.60 -43.45 -13.10
C LEU A 158 9.21 -43.20 -11.72
N HIS A 159 8.94 -44.10 -10.77
CA HIS A 159 9.76 -44.28 -9.58
C HIS A 159 10.80 -45.37 -9.80
N SER A 160 11.94 -45.12 -9.17
CA SER A 160 13.23 -45.78 -9.33
C SER A 160 13.16 -47.30 -9.18
N LYS A 161 13.91 -47.97 -10.06
CA LYS A 161 14.15 -49.42 -10.06
C LYS A 161 14.54 -49.95 -8.67
N LYS A 162 13.96 -51.09 -8.25
CA LYS A 162 14.66 -52.33 -7.82
C LYS A 162 13.66 -53.51 -7.67
N PRO A 163 14.11 -54.78 -7.69
CA PRO A 163 13.47 -55.82 -8.51
C PRO A 163 12.91 -57.05 -7.76
N ALA A 164 12.13 -57.81 -8.53
CA ALA A 164 11.94 -59.28 -8.52
C ALA A 164 11.05 -59.94 -7.44
N GLY A 165 10.11 -60.78 -7.93
CA GLY A 165 9.28 -61.71 -7.16
C GLY A 165 7.78 -61.54 -7.50
N SER A 166 7.28 -62.08 -8.62
CA SER A 166 6.76 -63.45 -8.79
C SER A 166 5.27 -63.62 -8.43
N HIS A 167 4.48 -64.02 -9.45
CA HIS A 167 3.23 -64.80 -9.43
C HIS A 167 1.91 -64.08 -9.04
N LEU A 168 0.97 -63.93 -10.01
CA LEU A 168 -0.25 -64.76 -10.23
C LEU A 168 -1.32 -64.43 -9.15
N ILE A 169 -2.59 -64.05 -9.38
CA ILE A 169 -3.68 -64.56 -10.23
C ILE A 169 -4.83 -63.51 -10.18
N ILE A 170 -5.54 -63.29 -11.29
CA ILE A 170 -6.84 -62.59 -11.33
C ILE A 170 -7.96 -63.64 -11.17
N PRO A 171 -8.94 -63.42 -10.28
CA PRO A 171 -10.33 -63.74 -10.62
C PRO A 171 -11.28 -62.56 -10.36
N PRO A 172 -12.49 -62.59 -10.95
CA PRO A 172 -13.20 -61.38 -11.33
C PRO A 172 -14.25 -60.91 -10.32
N SER A 173 -14.55 -59.62 -10.48
CA SER A 173 -15.86 -58.97 -10.41
C SER A 173 -16.50 -58.60 -9.07
N SER A 174 -16.93 -57.34 -9.10
CA SER A 174 -18.02 -56.70 -8.36
C SER A 174 -17.74 -56.30 -6.91
N GLN A 175 -17.55 -55.00 -6.68
CA GLN A 175 -18.59 -54.12 -6.16
C GLN A 175 -18.12 -52.66 -6.13
N SER A 176 -19.10 -51.77 -6.31
CA SER A 176 -19.03 -50.32 -6.38
C SER A 176 -18.42 -49.66 -5.13
N SER A 177 -17.44 -48.77 -5.33
CA SER A 177 -17.21 -47.62 -4.46
C SER A 177 -16.57 -46.48 -5.26
N THR A 178 -17.24 -45.33 -5.30
CA THR A 178 -16.70 -44.06 -5.80
C THR A 178 -15.51 -43.65 -4.94
N SER A 179 -14.28 -43.83 -5.43
CA SER A 179 -13.09 -43.31 -4.74
C SER A 179 -13.08 -41.79 -4.89
N VAL A 180 -13.41 -41.08 -3.82
CA VAL A 180 -13.17 -39.64 -3.70
C VAL A 180 -11.67 -39.41 -3.90
N SER A 181 -11.28 -38.46 -4.77
CA SER A 181 -9.87 -38.13 -5.00
C SER A 181 -9.18 -37.81 -3.66
N PRO A 182 -7.99 -38.36 -3.36
CA PRO A 182 -7.25 -38.06 -2.15
C PRO A 182 -7.07 -36.56 -1.89
N LEU A 183 -6.95 -35.77 -2.97
CA LEU A 183 -6.86 -34.31 -2.88
C LEU A 183 -8.16 -33.66 -2.39
N LEU A 184 -9.32 -34.17 -2.81
CA LEU A 184 -10.62 -33.66 -2.36
C LEU A 184 -10.84 -33.96 -0.87
N GLU A 185 -10.38 -35.11 -0.40
CA GLU A 185 -10.44 -35.47 1.00
C GLU A 185 -9.51 -34.59 1.86
N MET A 186 -8.30 -34.31 1.39
CA MET A 186 -7.39 -33.35 2.03
C MET A 186 -8.00 -31.95 2.14
N VAL A 187 -8.66 -31.47 1.08
CA VAL A 187 -9.33 -30.15 1.09
C VAL A 187 -10.47 -30.12 2.09
N LYS A 188 -11.29 -31.17 2.17
CA LYS A 188 -12.37 -31.28 3.17
C LYS A 188 -11.82 -31.26 4.60
N GLN A 189 -10.78 -32.04 4.87
CA GLN A 189 -10.11 -32.05 6.17
C GLN A 189 -9.55 -30.67 6.53
N SER A 190 -8.98 -29.96 5.56
CA SER A 190 -8.49 -28.58 5.75
C SER A 190 -9.61 -27.59 6.08
N ILE A 191 -10.79 -27.76 5.47
CA ILE A 191 -11.98 -26.95 5.78
C ILE A 191 -12.48 -27.24 7.20
N GLU A 192 -12.56 -28.52 7.59
CA GLU A 192 -12.97 -28.92 8.94
C GLU A 192 -12.01 -28.41 10.01
N ALA A 193 -10.70 -28.53 9.79
CA ALA A 193 -9.67 -27.93 10.65
C ALA A 193 -9.84 -26.41 10.75
N GLY A 194 -10.10 -25.72 9.63
CA GLY A 194 -10.39 -24.28 9.61
C GLY A 194 -11.66 -23.88 10.37
N LEU A 195 -12.70 -24.72 10.38
CA LEU A 195 -13.91 -24.50 11.20
C LEU A 195 -13.61 -24.67 12.69
N GLN A 196 -12.82 -25.68 13.06
CA GLN A 196 -12.40 -25.92 14.43
C GLN A 196 -11.53 -24.78 14.99
N ARG A 197 -10.64 -24.20 14.16
CA ARG A 197 -9.87 -22.99 14.50
C ARG A 197 -10.73 -21.79 14.87
N ARG A 198 -11.99 -21.75 14.44
CA ARG A 198 -12.93 -20.65 14.70
C ARG A 198 -13.87 -20.96 15.87
N ASP A 199 -13.90 -22.19 16.37
CA ASP A 199 -14.74 -22.59 17.50
C ASP A 199 -14.02 -22.37 18.83
N LEU A 200 -14.46 -21.35 19.58
CA LEU A 200 -13.95 -21.03 20.91
C LEU A 200 -14.01 -22.22 21.88
N LYS A 201 -15.06 -23.06 21.81
CA LYS A 201 -15.18 -24.22 22.70
C LYS A 201 -14.15 -25.31 22.36
N PHE A 202 -13.76 -25.42 21.09
CA PHE A 202 -12.70 -26.31 20.69
C PHE A 202 -11.33 -25.79 21.16
N ILE A 203 -11.06 -24.50 20.98
CA ILE A 203 -9.83 -23.86 21.47
C ILE A 203 -9.69 -23.98 22.98
N GLU A 204 -10.76 -23.75 23.75
CA GLU A 204 -10.75 -23.92 25.22
C GLU A 204 -10.43 -25.37 25.63
N ARG A 205 -10.89 -26.35 24.86
CA ARG A 205 -10.56 -27.76 25.11
C ARG A 205 -9.09 -28.05 24.82
N LEU A 206 -8.56 -27.55 23.69
CA LEU A 206 -7.14 -27.67 23.37
C LEU A 206 -6.26 -27.01 24.44
N PHE A 207 -6.63 -25.80 24.89
CA PHE A 207 -5.93 -25.09 25.96
C PHE A 207 -5.91 -25.88 27.26
N LYS A 208 -7.03 -26.51 27.64
CA LYS A 208 -7.11 -27.37 28.83
C LYS A 208 -6.34 -28.68 28.68
N MET A 209 -6.26 -29.21 27.47
CA MET A 209 -5.61 -30.50 27.20
C MET A 209 -4.08 -30.39 27.19
N HIS A 210 -3.56 -29.33 26.56
CA HIS A 210 -2.12 -29.11 26.39
C HIS A 210 -1.55 -28.05 27.35
N GLY A 211 -2.40 -27.45 28.18
CA GLY A 211 -2.00 -26.46 29.17
C GLY A 211 -1.33 -27.09 30.40
N ALA A 212 -0.34 -26.39 30.92
CA ALA A 212 0.32 -26.69 32.19
C ALA A 212 -0.21 -25.77 33.30
N LEU A 213 -0.35 -26.32 34.51
CA LEU A 213 -0.78 -25.55 35.68
C LEU A 213 0.43 -24.92 36.37
N ASP A 214 0.41 -23.61 36.55
CA ASP A 214 1.38 -22.95 37.43
C ASP A 214 1.06 -23.30 38.89
N ARG A 215 1.95 -24.03 39.54
CA ARG A 215 1.73 -24.51 40.92
C ARG A 215 1.74 -23.38 41.96
N ALA A 216 2.31 -22.22 41.65
CA ALA A 216 2.37 -21.08 42.57
C ALA A 216 1.10 -20.22 42.49
N THR A 217 0.54 -20.04 41.29
CA THR A 217 -0.63 -19.15 41.07
C THR A 217 -1.92 -19.91 40.81
N SER A 218 -1.87 -21.22 40.59
CA SER A 218 -2.99 -22.07 40.14
C SER A 218 -3.64 -21.61 38.84
N VAL A 219 -2.88 -20.87 38.00
CA VAL A 219 -3.33 -20.41 36.69
C VAL A 219 -2.85 -21.40 35.62
N LEU A 220 -3.72 -21.74 34.68
CA LEU A 220 -3.39 -22.58 33.54
C LEU A 220 -2.76 -21.73 32.43
N PHE A 221 -1.67 -22.21 31.84
CA PHE A 221 -0.98 -21.57 30.72
C PHE A 221 -0.57 -22.61 29.67
N ILE A 222 -0.24 -22.16 28.47
CA ILE A 222 0.43 -22.98 27.45
C ILE A 222 1.88 -22.53 27.30
N ASP A 223 2.83 -23.47 27.37
CA ASP A 223 4.24 -23.23 27.07
C ASP A 223 4.56 -23.58 25.61
N GLN A 224 5.84 -23.49 25.24
CA GLN A 224 6.33 -23.77 23.88
C GLN A 224 5.93 -25.16 23.40
N ASP A 225 6.05 -26.18 24.25
CA ASP A 225 5.77 -27.56 23.88
C ASP A 225 4.27 -27.81 23.80
N GLY A 226 3.49 -27.30 24.76
CA GLY A 226 2.03 -27.35 24.74
C GLY A 226 1.44 -26.67 23.50
N LEU A 227 2.01 -25.52 23.08
CA LEU A 227 1.57 -24.82 21.88
C LEU A 227 1.82 -25.67 20.63
N LEU A 228 3.00 -26.28 20.53
CA LEU A 228 3.36 -27.12 19.39
C LEU A 228 2.48 -28.38 19.29
N GLN A 229 2.07 -28.95 20.42
CA GLN A 229 1.12 -30.08 20.44
C GLN A 229 -0.30 -29.65 20.08
N ALA A 230 -0.76 -28.51 20.60
CA ALA A 230 -2.05 -27.96 20.22
C ALA A 230 -2.14 -27.65 18.72
N MET A 231 -1.07 -27.11 18.12
CA MET A 231 -0.98 -26.87 16.67
C MET A 231 -1.06 -28.17 15.86
N LYS A 232 -0.37 -29.23 16.30
CA LYS A 232 -0.44 -30.55 15.65
C LYS A 232 -1.85 -31.13 15.64
N GLU A 233 -2.54 -31.06 16.77
CA GLU A 233 -3.89 -31.61 16.91
C GLU A 233 -4.90 -30.82 16.08
N LEU A 234 -4.71 -29.50 16.00
CA LEU A 234 -5.52 -28.60 15.19
C LEU A 234 -5.36 -28.83 13.68
N ASP A 235 -4.13 -29.05 13.22
CA ASP A 235 -3.82 -29.13 11.79
C ASP A 235 -3.86 -30.58 11.27
N THR A 236 -4.18 -31.55 12.14
CA THR A 236 -4.30 -32.98 11.83
C THR A 236 -3.04 -33.58 11.18
N HIS A 237 -1.88 -32.96 11.39
CA HIS A 237 -0.61 -33.41 10.84
C HIS A 237 0.01 -34.53 11.69
N LYS A 238 0.52 -35.59 11.04
CA LYS A 238 1.14 -36.73 11.73
C LYS A 238 2.55 -36.45 12.25
N GLN A 239 3.22 -35.39 11.76
CA GLN A 239 4.62 -35.05 12.11
C GLN A 239 4.80 -33.53 12.21
N VAL A 240 5.70 -33.10 13.09
CA VAL A 240 6.14 -31.70 13.22
C VAL A 240 7.15 -31.38 12.13
N THR A 241 6.97 -30.25 11.46
CA THR A 241 7.93 -29.70 10.50
C THR A 241 8.76 -28.58 11.13
N ASP A 242 9.91 -28.25 10.52
CA ASP A 242 10.73 -27.11 10.95
C ASP A 242 9.97 -25.77 10.86
N ASP A 243 8.98 -25.69 9.96
CA ASP A 243 8.14 -24.50 9.80
C ASP A 243 7.11 -24.38 10.94
N ASP A 244 6.63 -25.49 11.50
CA ASP A 244 5.77 -25.47 12.70
C ASP A 244 6.54 -24.94 13.91
N VAL A 245 7.82 -25.32 14.03
CA VAL A 245 8.71 -24.84 15.10
C VAL A 245 8.96 -23.33 14.94
N ARG A 246 9.27 -22.87 13.73
CA ARG A 246 9.42 -21.44 13.43
C ARG A 246 8.13 -20.66 13.69
N ARG A 247 6.98 -21.21 13.28
CA ARG A 247 5.66 -20.60 13.49
C ARG A 247 5.33 -20.50 14.98
N ARG A 248 5.59 -21.53 15.77
CA ARG A 248 5.46 -21.49 17.24
C ARG A 248 6.27 -20.34 17.84
N ASP A 249 7.54 -20.24 17.49
CA ASP A 249 8.43 -19.21 18.04
C ASP A 249 7.94 -17.80 17.67
N LEU A 250 7.46 -17.62 16.44
CA LEU A 250 6.85 -16.37 16.00
C LEU A 250 5.57 -16.07 16.79
N LEU A 251 4.67 -17.04 16.95
CA LEU A 251 3.42 -16.86 17.68
C LEU A 251 3.66 -16.47 19.13
N ILE A 252 4.59 -17.13 19.83
CA ILE A 252 4.92 -16.78 21.22
C ILE A 252 5.49 -15.37 21.29
N ARG A 253 6.48 -15.04 20.45
CA ARG A 253 7.04 -13.68 20.40
C ARG A 253 5.99 -12.60 20.12
N THR A 254 4.94 -12.94 19.36
CA THR A 254 3.90 -11.99 18.93
C THR A 254 2.80 -11.82 19.95
N PHE A 255 2.37 -12.90 20.62
CA PHE A 255 1.14 -12.93 21.41
C PHE A 255 1.36 -13.05 22.92
N ASP A 256 2.57 -13.39 23.39
CA ASP A 256 2.95 -13.35 24.81
C ASP A 256 3.14 -11.89 25.26
N ARG A 257 2.10 -11.31 25.88
CA ARG A 257 2.10 -9.89 26.28
C ARG A 257 2.93 -9.64 27.52
N ASN A 258 2.93 -10.58 28.46
CA ASN A 258 3.62 -10.43 29.74
C ASN A 258 5.11 -10.85 29.66
N LYS A 259 5.52 -11.49 28.57
CA LYS A 259 6.87 -11.95 28.24
C LYS A 259 7.43 -12.99 29.21
N ASP A 260 6.56 -13.79 29.80
CA ASP A 260 6.97 -14.88 30.67
C ASP A 260 7.32 -16.17 29.89
N GLY A 261 7.20 -16.13 28.56
CA GLY A 261 7.45 -17.25 27.65
C GLY A 261 6.28 -18.22 27.56
N ARG A 262 5.11 -17.86 28.10
CA ARG A 262 3.89 -18.67 28.21
C ARG A 262 2.72 -17.88 27.63
N LEU A 263 1.64 -18.58 27.32
CA LEU A 263 0.41 -17.99 26.79
C LEU A 263 -0.75 -18.29 27.73
N ASP A 264 -1.45 -17.25 28.16
CA ASP A 264 -2.77 -17.40 28.78
C ASP A 264 -3.84 -17.80 27.75
N MET A 265 -5.07 -18.09 28.20
CA MET A 265 -6.16 -18.52 27.31
C MET A 265 -6.46 -17.50 26.20
N ASN A 266 -6.41 -16.20 26.50
CA ASN A 266 -6.71 -15.14 25.54
C ASN A 266 -5.56 -14.94 24.54
N GLU A 267 -4.31 -15.06 24.99
CA GLU A 267 -3.11 -15.04 24.15
C GLU A 267 -3.06 -16.27 23.24
N PHE A 268 -3.32 -17.46 23.79
CA PHE A 268 -3.39 -18.71 23.04
C PHE A 268 -4.49 -18.68 21.97
N ALA A 269 -5.71 -18.24 22.31
CA ALA A 269 -6.80 -18.12 21.35
C ALA A 269 -6.43 -17.19 20.19
N ARG A 270 -5.82 -16.03 20.50
CA ARG A 270 -5.35 -15.08 19.47
C ARG A 270 -4.22 -15.65 18.62
N ALA A 271 -3.28 -16.39 19.22
CA ALA A 271 -2.18 -17.02 18.51
C ALA A 271 -2.66 -18.10 17.52
N ILE A 272 -3.59 -18.97 17.93
CA ILE A 272 -4.15 -20.02 17.07
C ILE A 272 -5.04 -19.45 15.97
N GLN A 273 -5.73 -18.35 16.25
CA GLN A 273 -6.57 -17.64 15.28
C GLN A 273 -5.81 -16.61 14.44
N ALA A 274 -4.49 -16.50 14.63
CA ALA A 274 -3.67 -15.55 13.89
C ALA A 274 -3.73 -15.86 12.39
N PRO A 275 -4.08 -14.87 11.55
CA PRO A 275 -4.19 -15.08 10.11
C PRO A 275 -2.85 -15.52 9.52
N SER A 276 -2.89 -16.49 8.62
CA SER A 276 -1.71 -16.86 7.84
C SER A 276 -1.54 -15.90 6.64
N PRO A 277 -0.31 -15.75 6.08
CA PRO A 277 -0.13 -15.00 4.83
C PRO A 277 -1.03 -15.48 3.69
N LEU A 278 -1.31 -16.79 3.64
CA LEU A 278 -2.24 -17.38 2.68
C LEU A 278 -3.69 -16.94 2.94
N GLU A 279 -4.09 -16.81 4.21
CA GLU A 279 -5.41 -16.29 4.56
C GLU A 279 -5.53 -14.80 4.24
N GLU A 280 -4.48 -14.01 4.43
CA GLU A 280 -4.44 -12.60 4.03
C GLU A 280 -4.51 -12.42 2.52
N TRP A 281 -3.78 -13.23 1.76
CA TRP A 281 -3.91 -13.30 0.30
C TRP A 281 -5.33 -13.72 -0.10
N ALA A 282 -5.91 -14.75 0.51
CA ALA A 282 -7.26 -15.19 0.18
C ALA A 282 -8.32 -14.10 0.45
N ARG A 283 -8.11 -13.26 1.47
CA ARG A 283 -9.00 -12.12 1.77
C ARG A 283 -8.87 -10.96 0.79
N SER A 284 -7.73 -10.81 0.11
CA SER A 284 -7.59 -9.78 -0.93
C SER A 284 -8.35 -10.13 -2.22
N LEU A 285 -8.76 -11.39 -2.38
CA LEU A 285 -9.54 -11.84 -3.52
C LEU A 285 -10.95 -11.21 -3.53
N PRO A 286 -11.47 -10.76 -4.69
CA PRO A 286 -12.76 -10.09 -4.81
C PRO A 286 -13.96 -11.06 -4.73
N LEU A 287 -13.98 -11.95 -3.75
CA LEU A 287 -15.00 -13.02 -3.62
C LEU A 287 -16.41 -12.47 -3.44
N ALA A 288 -16.57 -11.39 -2.68
CA ALA A 288 -17.88 -10.75 -2.51
C ALA A 288 -18.41 -10.18 -3.84
N ARG A 289 -17.53 -9.60 -4.65
CA ARG A 289 -17.90 -9.09 -5.98
C ARG A 289 -18.29 -10.23 -6.91
N LEU A 290 -17.50 -11.31 -6.90
CA LEU A 290 -17.78 -12.50 -7.67
C LEU A 290 -19.13 -13.13 -7.31
N LEU A 291 -19.47 -13.17 -6.01
CA LEU A 291 -20.77 -13.63 -5.55
C LEU A 291 -21.90 -12.75 -6.11
N VAL A 292 -21.72 -11.44 -6.10
CA VAL A 292 -22.70 -10.51 -6.69
C VAL A 292 -22.83 -10.71 -8.20
N ASP A 293 -21.73 -10.97 -8.91
CA ASP A 293 -21.75 -11.23 -10.35
C ASP A 293 -22.40 -12.57 -10.71
N ALA A 294 -22.42 -13.54 -9.79
CA ALA A 294 -23.13 -14.81 -9.94
C ALA A 294 -24.65 -14.69 -9.69
N LEU A 295 -25.13 -13.60 -9.07
CA LEU A 295 -26.56 -13.41 -8.81
C LEU A 295 -27.34 -13.08 -10.09
N PRO A 296 -28.58 -13.59 -10.25
CA PRO A 296 -29.42 -13.27 -11.39
C PRO A 296 -29.72 -11.76 -11.48
N ARG A 297 -29.40 -11.13 -12.62
CA ARG A 297 -29.74 -9.73 -12.87
C ARG A 297 -31.20 -9.62 -13.31
N ARG A 298 -32.08 -9.12 -12.44
CA ARG A 298 -33.48 -8.79 -12.77
C ARG A 298 -33.64 -7.28 -12.96
N ALA A 299 -34.27 -6.84 -14.04
CA ALA A 299 -34.52 -5.43 -14.27
C ALA A 299 -35.54 -4.87 -13.27
N GLY A 300 -35.21 -3.74 -12.61
CA GLY A 300 -36.22 -2.85 -12.01
C GLY A 300 -36.55 -2.98 -10.51
N HIS A 301 -35.85 -3.77 -9.68
CA HIS A 301 -36.10 -3.79 -8.23
C HIS A 301 -34.85 -3.89 -7.36
N ASP A 302 -34.98 -3.42 -6.11
CA ASP A 302 -34.01 -3.45 -5.02
C ASP A 302 -33.25 -4.80 -4.95
N SER A 303 -31.95 -4.76 -5.25
CA SER A 303 -31.10 -5.94 -5.45
C SER A 303 -31.07 -6.86 -4.23
N LEU A 304 -31.23 -6.32 -3.01
CA LEU A 304 -31.27 -7.11 -1.78
C LEU A 304 -32.58 -7.88 -1.61
N ARG A 305 -33.71 -7.30 -2.04
CA ARG A 305 -35.00 -8.02 -2.05
C ARG A 305 -34.99 -9.16 -3.06
N THR A 306 -34.31 -8.98 -4.20
CA THR A 306 -34.13 -10.02 -5.21
C THR A 306 -33.30 -11.18 -4.65
N ALA A 307 -32.20 -10.90 -3.93
CA ALA A 307 -31.43 -11.93 -3.23
C ALA A 307 -32.26 -12.68 -2.18
N GLY A 308 -33.15 -11.98 -1.47
CA GLY A 308 -34.06 -12.59 -0.48
C GLY A 308 -35.20 -13.43 -1.08
N GLN A 309 -35.34 -13.49 -2.40
CA GLN A 309 -36.41 -14.21 -3.12
C GLN A 309 -35.89 -15.32 -4.04
N LEU A 310 -34.60 -15.69 -3.92
CA LEU A 310 -34.01 -16.76 -4.72
C LEU A 310 -34.71 -18.09 -4.42
N THR A 311 -35.06 -18.81 -5.47
CA THR A 311 -35.51 -20.20 -5.38
C THR A 311 -34.34 -21.15 -5.12
N GLN A 312 -34.59 -22.38 -4.69
CA GLN A 312 -33.53 -23.37 -4.48
C GLN A 312 -32.73 -23.65 -5.76
N GLU A 313 -33.41 -23.74 -6.90
CA GLU A 313 -32.78 -23.93 -8.21
C GLU A 313 -31.86 -22.74 -8.58
N GLU A 314 -32.27 -21.52 -8.26
CA GLU A 314 -31.46 -20.33 -8.47
C GLU A 314 -30.27 -20.27 -7.50
N ILE A 315 -30.43 -20.73 -6.26
CA ILE A 315 -29.33 -20.84 -5.29
C ILE A 315 -28.27 -21.81 -5.80
N ASP A 316 -28.70 -22.98 -6.30
CA ASP A 316 -27.79 -23.98 -6.86
C ASP A 316 -27.07 -23.43 -8.10
N ALA A 317 -27.79 -22.73 -9.00
CA ALA A 317 -27.20 -22.08 -10.16
C ALA A 317 -26.22 -20.95 -9.79
N VAL A 318 -26.51 -20.17 -8.73
CA VAL A 318 -25.60 -19.15 -8.19
C VAL A 318 -24.34 -19.80 -7.63
N ALA A 319 -24.46 -20.91 -6.90
CA ALA A 319 -23.33 -21.65 -6.36
C ALA A 319 -22.42 -22.20 -7.47
N ASP A 320 -23.01 -22.79 -8.52
CA ASP A 320 -22.28 -23.28 -9.68
C ASP A 320 -21.60 -22.15 -10.46
N GLY A 321 -22.30 -21.04 -10.67
CA GLY A 321 -21.76 -19.83 -11.31
C GLY A 321 -20.60 -19.22 -10.50
N PHE A 322 -20.74 -19.15 -9.18
CA PHE A 322 -19.69 -18.73 -8.28
C PHE A 322 -18.48 -19.67 -8.33
N ALA A 323 -18.69 -20.99 -8.32
CA ALA A 323 -17.63 -21.98 -8.42
C ALA A 323 -16.86 -21.87 -9.76
N TYR A 324 -17.57 -21.62 -10.87
CA TYR A 324 -16.97 -21.36 -12.17
C TYR A 324 -16.09 -20.10 -12.13
N GLY A 325 -16.60 -18.99 -11.60
CA GLY A 325 -15.86 -17.75 -11.48
C GLY A 325 -14.67 -17.86 -10.51
N LEU A 326 -14.84 -18.59 -9.40
CA LEU A 326 -13.81 -18.82 -8.40
C LEU A 326 -12.66 -19.63 -8.99
N ARG A 327 -12.98 -20.66 -9.79
CA ARG A 327 -11.97 -21.43 -10.52
C ARG A 327 -11.14 -20.52 -11.43
N ARG A 328 -11.78 -19.66 -12.22
CA ARG A 328 -11.08 -18.72 -13.11
C ARG A 328 -10.17 -17.76 -12.33
N LEU A 329 -10.72 -17.15 -11.27
CA LEU A 329 -9.99 -16.23 -10.41
C LEU A 329 -8.78 -16.90 -9.76
N LEU A 330 -8.96 -18.08 -9.18
CA LEU A 330 -7.87 -18.84 -8.56
C LEU A 330 -6.81 -19.25 -9.58
N THR A 331 -7.20 -19.69 -10.78
CA THR A 331 -6.24 -20.03 -11.84
C THR A 331 -5.40 -18.83 -12.24
N GLU A 332 -6.00 -17.66 -12.41
CA GLU A 332 -5.29 -16.43 -12.74
C GLU A 332 -4.34 -16.00 -11.62
N GLN A 333 -4.83 -15.95 -10.38
CA GLN A 333 -4.05 -15.50 -9.23
C GLN A 333 -2.91 -16.47 -8.88
N VAL A 334 -3.14 -17.78 -8.96
CA VAL A 334 -2.07 -18.78 -8.82
C VAL A 334 -1.07 -18.68 -9.96
N GLY A 335 -1.51 -18.42 -11.20
CA GLY A 335 -0.63 -18.16 -12.32
C GLY A 335 0.32 -16.99 -12.07
N GLN A 336 -0.21 -15.86 -11.59
CA GLN A 336 0.59 -14.68 -11.22
C GLN A 336 1.60 -14.96 -10.09
N LEU A 337 1.21 -15.77 -9.09
CA LEU A 337 2.12 -16.23 -8.04
C LEU A 337 3.23 -17.10 -8.64
N CYS A 338 2.89 -18.07 -9.48
CA CYS A 338 3.86 -18.94 -10.15
C CYS A 338 4.83 -18.15 -11.04
N GLU A 339 4.35 -17.17 -11.80
CA GLU A 339 5.20 -16.28 -12.60
C GLU A 339 6.14 -15.44 -11.73
N SER A 340 5.62 -14.90 -10.63
CA SER A 340 6.43 -14.16 -9.65
C SER A 340 7.54 -15.04 -9.05
N PHE A 341 7.22 -16.27 -8.63
CA PHE A 341 8.21 -17.21 -8.10
C PHE A 341 9.19 -17.71 -9.17
N ALA A 342 8.73 -17.98 -10.40
CA ALA A 342 9.61 -18.36 -11.50
C ALA A 342 10.58 -17.23 -11.89
N SER A 343 10.15 -15.97 -11.82
CA SER A 343 11.01 -14.80 -12.03
C SER A 343 12.06 -14.65 -10.93
N MET A 344 11.76 -15.12 -9.72
CA MET A 344 12.70 -15.18 -8.58
C MET A 344 13.77 -16.27 -8.80
N ASP A 345 13.36 -17.46 -9.25
CA ASP A 345 14.28 -18.58 -9.51
C ASP A 345 15.18 -18.38 -10.73
N SER A 346 14.75 -17.56 -11.70
CA SER A 346 15.46 -17.28 -12.96
C SER A 346 16.28 -15.99 -12.96
N SER A 347 16.14 -15.15 -11.93
CA SER A 347 16.98 -13.96 -11.79
C SER A 347 18.39 -14.36 -11.34
N PRO A 348 19.46 -13.92 -12.02
CA PRO A 348 20.81 -14.07 -11.49
C PRO A 348 20.88 -13.39 -10.12
N ALA A 349 21.64 -13.99 -9.18
CA ALA A 349 21.95 -13.34 -7.91
C ALA A 349 22.38 -11.89 -8.21
N PRO A 350 21.78 -10.89 -7.53
CA PRO A 350 21.96 -9.50 -7.93
C PRO A 350 23.44 -9.14 -7.94
N GLU A 351 23.91 -8.56 -9.06
CA GLU A 351 25.21 -7.91 -9.10
C GLU A 351 25.26 -6.84 -7.99
N GLU A 352 26.33 -6.86 -7.18
CA GLU A 352 26.65 -5.80 -6.22
C GLU A 352 26.82 -4.47 -6.97
N GLY A 353 25.73 -3.73 -7.20
CA GLY A 353 25.85 -2.61 -8.13
C GLY A 353 24.61 -1.75 -8.39
N ALA A 354 23.61 -1.72 -7.52
CA ALA A 354 22.60 -0.66 -7.50
C ALA A 354 21.87 -0.67 -6.16
N ALA A 355 22.50 -0.08 -5.14
CA ALA A 355 21.93 0.02 -3.81
C ALA A 355 20.73 0.99 -3.82
N ALA A 356 19.54 0.44 -3.59
CA ALA A 356 18.32 1.20 -3.33
C ALA A 356 18.42 1.89 -1.95
N SER A 357 17.86 3.10 -1.88
CA SER A 357 18.02 4.07 -0.79
C SER A 357 17.32 3.62 0.53
N SER A 358 17.66 4.21 1.68
CA SER A 358 17.21 3.78 3.03
C SER A 358 16.74 4.91 3.97
N LYS A 359 15.94 5.90 3.51
CA LYS A 359 15.58 7.14 4.28
C LYS A 359 14.84 6.84 5.59
N TYR A 360 14.51 5.57 5.78
CA TYR A 360 13.57 5.02 6.74
C TYR A 360 14.19 3.95 7.67
N GLN A 361 15.52 3.82 7.73
CA GLN A 361 16.17 2.89 8.66
C GLN A 361 16.02 3.39 10.12
N PHE A 362 15.25 2.65 10.90
CA PHE A 362 15.29 2.65 12.36
C PHE A 362 16.28 1.58 12.77
N ASP A 363 17.46 1.97 13.24
CA ASP A 363 18.48 1.03 13.73
C ASP A 363 18.19 0.62 15.18
N VAL A 364 16.94 0.29 15.50
CA VAL A 364 16.46 -0.07 16.84
C VAL A 364 15.69 -1.38 16.69
N PRO A 365 15.76 -2.32 17.65
CA PRO A 365 14.87 -3.49 17.71
C PRO A 365 13.36 -3.16 17.76
N LYS A 366 12.97 -1.88 17.74
CA LYS A 366 11.61 -1.32 17.78
C LYS A 366 11.56 0.08 17.18
N LEU A 367 10.65 0.33 16.24
CA LEU A 367 10.37 1.67 15.72
C LEU A 367 10.16 2.67 16.88
N ARG A 368 11.00 3.70 16.99
CA ARG A 368 10.87 4.77 18.00
C ARG A 368 9.71 5.69 17.60
N CYS A 369 8.55 5.42 18.20
CA CYS A 369 7.32 6.17 17.99
C CYS A 369 6.69 6.65 19.30
N GLY A 370 5.84 7.66 19.19
CA GLY A 370 5.03 8.18 20.28
C GLY A 370 3.63 7.57 20.35
N SER A 371 2.95 7.89 21.43
CA SER A 371 1.53 7.63 21.66
C SER A 371 0.66 8.71 21.01
N ILE A 372 -0.66 8.60 21.11
CA ILE A 372 -1.57 9.68 20.70
C ILE A 372 -1.36 10.96 21.52
N ALA A 373 -0.88 10.87 22.77
CA ALA A 373 -0.57 12.05 23.58
C ALA A 373 0.54 12.91 22.94
N ASP A 374 1.53 12.28 22.31
CA ASP A 374 2.60 12.96 21.57
C ASP A 374 2.04 13.74 20.37
N PHE A 375 1.06 13.19 19.66
CA PHE A 375 0.32 13.91 18.62
C PHE A 375 -0.45 15.11 19.19
N HIS A 376 -1.00 14.98 20.40
CA HIS A 376 -1.73 16.07 21.05
C HIS A 376 -0.84 17.25 21.45
N VAL A 377 0.34 16.99 22.01
CA VAL A 377 1.28 18.05 22.43
C VAL A 377 2.05 18.69 21.27
N GLY A 378 2.31 17.94 20.19
CA GLY A 378 2.88 18.47 18.94
C GLY A 378 4.40 18.75 18.97
N LEU A 379 4.88 19.48 17.97
CA LEU A 379 6.32 19.68 17.72
C LEU A 379 7.02 20.52 18.81
N ALA A 380 6.36 21.58 19.28
CA ALA A 380 6.99 22.55 20.18
C ALA A 380 7.32 21.96 21.57
N SER A 381 6.53 21.01 22.07
CA SER A 381 6.85 20.29 23.32
C SER A 381 8.09 19.41 23.17
N ARG A 382 8.44 19.05 21.92
CA ARG A 382 9.51 18.11 21.62
C ARG A 382 10.86 18.77 21.41
N ILE A 383 10.90 19.89 20.68
CA ILE A 383 12.15 20.58 20.31
C ILE A 383 12.19 22.05 20.72
N GLY A 384 11.17 22.55 21.44
CA GLY A 384 11.04 23.94 21.84
C GLY A 384 10.41 24.83 20.77
N GLN A 385 10.37 26.14 21.06
CA GLN A 385 9.87 27.16 20.14
C GLN A 385 10.97 27.64 19.19
N PRO A 386 10.65 27.98 17.93
CA PRO A 386 11.63 28.53 17.00
C PRO A 386 11.98 29.97 17.33
N HIS A 387 13.15 30.42 16.85
CA HIS A 387 13.45 31.85 16.78
C HIS A 387 12.70 32.50 15.60
N LEU A 388 12.47 33.82 15.67
CA LEU A 388 11.69 34.55 14.65
C LEU A 388 12.56 35.21 13.55
N ASP A 389 13.86 35.31 13.79
CA ASP A 389 14.85 35.63 12.75
C ASP A 389 15.30 34.33 12.09
N PHE A 390 14.45 33.81 11.19
CA PHE A 390 14.54 32.45 10.66
C PHE A 390 15.85 32.19 9.92
N MET A 391 16.14 32.94 8.84
CA MET A 391 17.32 32.70 8.01
C MET A 391 18.63 32.81 8.79
N ARG A 392 18.78 33.84 9.62
CA ARG A 392 19.98 34.05 10.43
C ARG A 392 20.21 32.91 11.41
N VAL A 393 19.15 32.46 12.08
CA VAL A 393 19.28 31.36 13.06
C VAL A 393 19.45 30.01 12.38
N MET A 394 18.79 29.77 11.25
CA MET A 394 19.06 28.57 10.44
C MET A 394 20.53 28.52 10.00
N GLU A 395 21.11 29.63 9.55
CA GLU A 395 22.55 29.68 9.25
C GLU A 395 23.41 29.38 10.48
N SER A 396 23.06 29.96 11.63
CA SER A 396 23.75 29.70 12.91
C SER A 396 23.72 28.22 13.30
N GLU A 397 22.54 27.59 13.23
CA GLU A 397 22.31 26.17 13.53
C GLU A 397 23.23 25.27 12.68
N HIS A 398 23.46 25.61 11.41
CA HIS A 398 24.27 24.81 10.48
C HIS A 398 25.76 25.15 10.48
N CYS A 399 26.13 26.42 10.68
CA CYS A 399 27.49 26.90 10.39
C CYS A 399 28.33 27.23 11.63
N HIS A 400 27.69 27.51 12.78
CA HIS A 400 28.37 28.14 13.92
C HIS A 400 28.36 27.32 15.22
N GLY A 401 27.45 26.35 15.38
CA GLY A 401 27.47 25.47 16.57
C GLY A 401 28.64 24.47 16.58
N SER A 402 28.93 23.88 17.75
CA SER A 402 30.07 22.97 17.93
C SER A 402 30.00 21.71 17.06
N GLY A 403 28.80 21.22 16.73
CA GLY A 403 28.60 20.10 15.81
C GLY A 403 28.48 20.50 14.33
N ALA A 404 28.66 21.78 13.95
CA ALA A 404 28.47 22.26 12.58
C ALA A 404 29.41 21.57 11.57
N LYS A 405 30.59 21.17 12.03
CA LYS A 405 31.59 20.42 11.25
C LYS A 405 31.61 18.93 11.57
N ARG A 406 30.71 18.43 12.42
CA ARG A 406 30.64 17.01 12.75
C ARG A 406 30.20 16.25 11.51
N SER A 407 31.03 15.30 11.11
CA SER A 407 30.74 14.44 9.97
C SER A 407 29.65 13.45 10.33
N PHE A 408 28.74 13.19 9.40
CA PHE A 408 27.78 12.10 9.44
C PHE A 408 27.68 11.47 8.05
N THR A 409 27.28 10.21 7.99
CA THR A 409 27.10 9.49 6.73
C THR A 409 25.64 9.08 6.58
N THR A 410 24.98 9.52 5.52
CA THR A 410 23.63 9.06 5.22
C THR A 410 23.66 7.58 4.89
N VAL A 411 22.74 6.79 5.42
CA VAL A 411 22.72 5.34 5.16
C VAL A 411 22.41 5.03 3.67
N ASN A 412 21.56 5.85 3.04
CA ASN A 412 20.98 5.59 1.72
C ASN A 412 21.95 5.83 0.58
N TYR A 413 22.49 7.04 0.60
CA TYR A 413 23.32 7.56 -0.46
C TYR A 413 24.78 7.34 -0.09
N ARG A 414 25.07 6.87 1.15
CA ARG A 414 26.44 6.74 1.66
C ARG A 414 27.25 8.03 1.51
N ILE A 415 26.55 9.17 1.51
CA ILE A 415 27.15 10.51 1.45
C ILE A 415 27.63 10.87 2.84
N THR A 416 28.94 11.04 2.97
CA THR A 416 29.59 11.59 4.17
C THR A 416 29.72 13.11 4.03
N THR A 417 29.09 13.86 4.93
CA THR A 417 29.04 15.33 4.91
C THR A 417 28.87 15.89 6.33
N CYS A 418 28.69 17.20 6.48
CA CYS A 418 28.36 17.85 7.76
C CYS A 418 27.37 19.00 7.56
N PRO A 419 26.68 19.48 8.62
CA PRO A 419 25.67 20.54 8.51
C PRO A 419 26.19 21.80 7.82
N LYS A 420 27.43 22.19 8.11
CA LYS A 420 28.06 23.37 7.49
C LYS A 420 28.25 23.19 5.99
N LEU A 421 28.72 22.03 5.53
CA LEU A 421 28.93 21.78 4.11
C LEU A 421 27.61 21.76 3.35
N GLU A 422 26.57 21.13 3.90
CA GLU A 422 25.25 21.11 3.27
C GLU A 422 24.64 22.51 3.15
N TRP A 423 24.78 23.35 4.18
CA TRP A 423 24.40 24.77 4.08
C TRP A 423 25.20 25.50 2.99
N GLN A 424 26.50 25.25 2.91
CA GLN A 424 27.38 25.86 1.92
C GLN A 424 27.02 25.45 0.48
N TYR A 425 26.64 24.19 0.26
CA TYR A 425 26.22 23.71 -1.05
C TYR A 425 24.88 24.31 -1.47
N VAL A 426 23.90 24.33 -0.56
CA VAL A 426 22.53 24.77 -0.85
C VAL A 426 22.38 26.29 -0.90
N VAL A 427 22.93 27.00 0.08
CA VAL A 427 22.70 28.45 0.27
C VAL A 427 23.83 29.26 -0.33
N GLN A 428 25.09 28.91 -0.01
CA GLN A 428 26.27 29.67 -0.48
C GLN A 428 26.74 29.24 -1.88
N ARG A 429 26.13 28.20 -2.46
CA ARG A 429 26.43 27.66 -3.80
C ARG A 429 27.89 27.26 -3.99
N ILE A 430 28.54 26.81 -2.92
CA ILE A 430 29.83 26.14 -3.04
C ILE A 430 29.61 24.84 -3.82
N ARG A 431 30.50 24.52 -4.76
CA ARG A 431 30.38 23.31 -5.58
C ARG A 431 30.42 22.07 -4.68
N CYS A 432 29.36 21.27 -4.73
CA CYS A 432 29.32 19.96 -4.09
C CYS A 432 30.32 19.02 -4.81
N PRO A 433 31.13 18.23 -4.08
CA PRO A 433 32.07 17.29 -4.68
C PRO A 433 31.36 16.26 -5.59
N GLU A 434 31.99 15.88 -6.70
CA GLU A 434 31.42 14.93 -7.68
C GLU A 434 31.05 13.58 -7.04
N GLY A 435 31.88 13.12 -6.10
CA GLY A 435 31.63 11.89 -5.33
C GLY A 435 30.42 11.95 -4.39
N GLN A 436 29.76 13.11 -4.24
CA GLN A 436 28.51 13.26 -3.49
C GLN A 436 27.31 13.59 -4.40
N MET A 437 27.52 13.65 -5.72
CA MET A 437 26.53 14.00 -6.75
C MET A 437 26.07 12.76 -7.54
N HIS A 438 25.97 11.60 -6.88
CA HIS A 438 25.49 10.35 -7.48
C HIS A 438 24.03 10.08 -7.12
N SER A 439 23.49 8.92 -7.54
CA SER A 439 22.10 8.51 -7.26
C SER A 439 21.05 9.53 -7.72
N GLY A 440 21.35 10.30 -8.76
CA GLY A 440 20.44 11.31 -9.31
C GLY A 440 20.34 12.60 -8.49
N ARG A 441 21.22 12.82 -7.50
CA ARG A 441 21.23 14.04 -6.66
C ARG A 441 21.42 15.30 -7.52
N ARG A 442 20.52 16.27 -7.37
CA ARG A 442 20.57 17.59 -8.03
C ARG A 442 20.39 18.70 -7.00
N ILE A 443 21.31 19.66 -6.93
CA ILE A 443 21.17 20.82 -6.05
C ILE A 443 20.86 22.04 -6.91
N GLU A 444 19.59 22.44 -6.90
CA GLU A 444 19.11 23.60 -7.64
C GLU A 444 19.22 24.89 -6.84
N SER A 445 19.33 26.00 -7.56
CA SER A 445 19.55 27.29 -6.91
C SER A 445 18.27 27.81 -6.23
N ILE A 446 18.36 28.27 -4.98
CA ILE A 446 17.20 28.78 -4.21
C ILE A 446 16.42 29.86 -4.98
N GLY A 447 17.13 30.82 -5.61
CA GLY A 447 16.49 31.87 -6.41
C GLY A 447 15.75 31.37 -7.66
N LYS A 448 16.09 30.18 -8.19
CA LYS A 448 15.34 29.51 -9.25
C LYS A 448 14.12 28.81 -8.67
N LEU A 449 14.28 28.11 -7.56
CA LEU A 449 13.18 27.42 -6.87
C LEU A 449 12.11 28.39 -6.34
N MET A 450 12.49 29.59 -5.89
CA MET A 450 11.55 30.66 -5.50
C MET A 450 10.64 31.14 -6.65
N LYS A 451 11.06 30.91 -7.90
CA LYS A 451 10.27 31.27 -9.11
C LYS A 451 9.46 30.08 -9.64
N ASP A 452 9.59 28.92 -9.02
CA ASP A 452 8.79 27.76 -9.37
C ASP A 452 7.31 28.04 -9.08
N GLU A 453 6.42 27.62 -9.97
CA GLU A 453 4.98 27.83 -9.84
C GLU A 453 4.43 27.31 -8.51
N LEU A 454 4.93 26.16 -8.04
CA LEU A 454 4.51 25.57 -6.77
C LEU A 454 4.92 26.45 -5.58
N ALA A 455 6.11 27.05 -5.62
CA ALA A 455 6.58 27.95 -4.56
C ALA A 455 5.74 29.23 -4.51
N ILE A 456 5.39 29.78 -5.67
CA ILE A 456 4.54 30.96 -5.79
C ILE A 456 3.12 30.66 -5.29
N GLU A 457 2.53 29.55 -5.75
CA GLU A 457 1.17 29.14 -5.38
C GLU A 457 1.06 28.84 -3.87
N ALA A 458 2.03 28.12 -3.31
CA ALA A 458 2.12 27.82 -1.88
C ALA A 458 2.53 29.05 -1.03
N LYS A 459 2.98 30.15 -1.66
CA LYS A 459 3.51 31.36 -0.99
C LYS A 459 4.67 31.02 -0.05
N LEU A 460 5.63 30.26 -0.56
CA LEU A 460 6.84 29.91 0.19
C LEU A 460 7.78 31.10 0.33
N GLN A 461 8.36 31.25 1.52
CA GLN A 461 9.45 32.15 1.82
C GLN A 461 10.80 31.47 1.49
N GLU A 462 11.85 32.27 1.36
CA GLU A 462 13.20 31.76 1.08
C GLU A 462 13.66 30.73 2.12
N ALA A 463 13.42 31.01 3.41
CA ALA A 463 13.75 30.10 4.51
C ALA A 463 13.07 28.74 4.38
N GLU A 464 11.81 28.73 3.94
CA GLU A 464 11.02 27.51 3.76
C GLU A 464 11.58 26.65 2.62
N ILE A 465 11.95 27.27 1.49
CA ILE A 465 12.60 26.54 0.39
C ILE A 465 13.95 25.98 0.84
N VAL A 466 14.78 26.77 1.52
CA VAL A 466 16.08 26.32 2.04
C VAL A 466 15.90 25.10 2.94
N ALA A 467 14.93 25.12 3.85
CA ALA A 467 14.68 24.01 4.75
C ALA A 467 14.23 22.73 4.02
N VAL A 468 13.39 22.85 2.99
CA VAL A 468 12.95 21.72 2.14
C VAL A 468 14.13 21.14 1.35
N VAL A 469 14.97 21.99 0.74
CA VAL A 469 16.13 21.54 -0.03
C VAL A 469 17.16 20.87 0.88
N LEU A 470 17.41 21.39 2.08
CA LEU A 470 18.32 20.76 3.05
C LEU A 470 17.80 19.39 3.47
N TYR A 471 16.52 19.28 3.86
CA TYR A 471 15.94 18.00 4.28
C TYR A 471 15.88 16.97 3.15
N SER A 472 15.55 17.37 1.93
CA SER A 472 15.55 16.42 0.81
C SER A 472 16.95 15.91 0.45
N GLY A 473 18.00 16.65 0.84
CA GLY A 473 19.39 16.19 0.86
C GLY A 473 19.78 15.44 2.14
N PRO A 474 21.08 15.30 2.42
CA PRO A 474 21.60 14.58 3.57
C PRO A 474 21.09 15.00 4.96
N MET A 475 20.60 16.23 5.13
CA MET A 475 20.18 16.73 6.45
C MET A 475 18.93 16.04 7.02
N TYR A 476 18.16 15.27 6.23
CA TYR A 476 17.07 14.45 6.78
C TYR A 476 17.55 13.57 7.93
N HIS A 477 18.78 13.05 7.84
CA HIS A 477 19.35 12.14 8.83
C HIS A 477 19.46 12.85 10.18
N VAL A 478 20.11 14.02 10.19
CA VAL A 478 20.31 14.81 11.42
C VAL A 478 18.98 15.30 12.00
N TYR A 479 18.08 15.85 11.17
CA TYR A 479 16.80 16.37 11.67
C TYR A 479 15.92 15.25 12.23
N ASN A 480 15.87 14.10 11.56
CA ASN A 480 15.13 12.95 12.09
C ASN A 480 15.80 12.33 13.31
N THR A 481 17.13 12.38 13.45
CA THR A 481 17.83 11.96 14.68
C THR A 481 17.43 12.84 15.86
N VAL A 482 17.38 14.17 15.69
CA VAL A 482 16.91 15.09 16.72
C VAL A 482 15.45 14.80 17.08
N LEU A 483 14.59 14.68 16.06
CA LEU A 483 13.17 14.44 16.26
C LEU A 483 12.91 13.08 16.90
N ARG A 484 13.56 12.00 16.47
CA ARG A 484 13.35 10.66 17.04
C ARG A 484 14.11 10.46 18.35
N GLN A 485 15.05 11.34 18.66
CA GLN A 485 16.01 11.20 19.75
C GLN A 485 16.77 9.87 19.66
N TYR A 486 17.13 9.48 18.42
CA TYR A 486 17.71 8.19 18.09
C TYR A 486 18.59 8.23 16.84
N PRO A 487 19.76 7.55 16.80
CA PRO A 487 20.40 6.83 17.91
C PRO A 487 20.66 7.72 19.11
N GLU A 488 20.51 7.17 20.33
CA GLU A 488 20.53 7.99 21.55
C GLU A 488 21.88 8.69 21.74
N ALA A 489 22.99 8.02 21.41
CA ALA A 489 24.32 8.60 21.44
C ALA A 489 24.44 9.82 20.52
N ASP A 490 24.00 9.70 19.27
CA ASP A 490 24.04 10.82 18.31
C ASP A 490 23.14 11.97 18.74
N TYR A 491 21.96 11.68 19.27
CA TYR A 491 21.06 12.69 19.81
C TYR A 491 21.67 13.41 21.02
N MET A 492 22.22 12.69 21.99
CA MET A 492 22.83 13.28 23.19
C MET A 492 24.02 14.17 22.82
N ASP A 493 24.79 13.78 21.82
CA ASP A 493 25.89 14.59 21.30
C ASP A 493 25.41 15.89 20.63
N LEU A 494 24.37 15.80 19.80
CA LEU A 494 23.74 16.98 19.19
C LEU A 494 23.14 17.91 20.24
N LYS A 495 22.47 17.33 21.25
CA LYS A 495 21.83 18.07 22.35
C LYS A 495 22.86 18.77 23.23
N SER A 496 23.92 18.09 23.64
CA SER A 496 25.01 18.68 24.45
C SER A 496 25.78 19.76 23.69
N SER A 497 25.79 19.69 22.36
CA SER A 497 26.32 20.70 21.45
C SER A 497 25.38 21.87 21.17
N GLY A 498 24.15 21.86 21.72
CA GLY A 498 23.14 22.88 21.46
C GLY A 498 22.58 22.88 20.02
N GLN A 499 22.73 21.78 19.28
CA GLN A 499 22.38 21.67 17.87
C GLN A 499 21.11 20.86 17.63
N LEU A 500 19.98 21.40 18.08
CA LEU A 500 18.67 20.77 17.89
C LEU A 500 17.98 21.22 16.59
N PHE A 501 18.57 22.15 15.83
CA PHE A 501 18.01 22.65 14.56
C PHE A 501 16.54 23.11 14.69
N THR A 502 16.17 23.62 15.87
CA THR A 502 14.78 23.89 16.24
C THR A 502 14.11 24.83 15.24
N THR A 503 14.79 25.93 14.89
CA THR A 503 14.24 26.92 13.96
C THR A 503 14.09 26.34 12.56
N THR A 504 15.12 25.63 12.07
CA THR A 504 15.09 24.97 10.77
C THR A 504 13.95 23.97 10.66
N ILE A 505 13.73 23.13 11.68
CA ILE A 505 12.67 22.11 11.68
C ILE A 505 11.28 22.76 11.68
N HIS A 506 11.05 23.81 12.46
CA HIS A 506 9.77 24.55 12.43
C HIS A 506 9.52 25.23 11.08
N VAL A 507 10.56 25.82 10.48
CA VAL A 507 10.47 26.42 9.13
C VAL A 507 10.14 25.35 8.08
N LEU A 508 10.74 24.16 8.18
CA LEU A 508 10.39 23.04 7.31
C LEU A 508 8.93 22.62 7.49
N VAL A 509 8.44 22.52 8.73
CA VAL A 509 7.02 22.21 8.96
C VAL A 509 6.11 23.27 8.35
N SER A 510 6.44 24.56 8.48
CA SER A 510 5.72 25.64 7.80
C SER A 510 5.64 25.43 6.28
N ALA A 511 6.77 25.09 5.66
CA ALA A 511 6.84 24.79 4.23
C ALA A 511 5.91 23.62 3.85
N LEU A 512 5.97 22.51 4.59
CA LEU A 512 5.14 21.33 4.32
C LEU A 512 3.64 21.63 4.46
N GLN A 513 3.24 22.43 5.45
CA GLN A 513 1.84 22.82 5.61
C GLN A 513 1.32 23.65 4.45
N LYS A 514 2.15 24.54 3.89
CA LYS A 514 1.78 25.35 2.74
C LYS A 514 1.72 24.51 1.46
N VAL A 515 2.73 23.68 1.22
CA VAL A 515 2.80 22.81 0.04
C VAL A 515 1.69 21.76 0.04
N SER A 516 1.34 21.18 1.20
CA SER A 516 0.25 20.19 1.27
C SER A 516 -1.09 20.78 0.83
N ARG A 517 -1.38 22.05 1.13
CA ARG A 517 -2.62 22.74 0.73
C ARG A 517 -2.79 22.88 -0.79
N VAL A 518 -1.70 22.90 -1.54
CA VAL A 518 -1.70 23.00 -3.01
C VAL A 518 -1.29 21.69 -3.69
N THR A 519 -0.96 20.65 -2.93
CA THR A 519 -0.59 19.34 -3.48
C THR A 519 -1.81 18.68 -4.13
N ARG A 520 -1.71 18.35 -5.42
CA ARG A 520 -2.80 17.69 -6.15
C ARG A 520 -3.07 16.30 -5.58
N LEU A 521 -4.36 16.00 -5.40
CA LEU A 521 -4.83 14.67 -5.03
C LEU A 521 -5.09 13.86 -6.29
N GLU A 522 -4.55 12.65 -6.32
CA GLU A 522 -4.93 11.61 -7.28
C GLU A 522 -5.73 10.56 -6.49
N PRO A 523 -7.08 10.61 -6.46
CA PRO A 523 -7.91 9.82 -5.54
C PRO A 523 -7.70 8.31 -5.63
N GLU A 524 -7.28 7.81 -6.79
CA GLU A 524 -7.01 6.39 -7.04
C GLU A 524 -5.57 5.98 -6.73
N ARG A 525 -4.71 6.92 -6.30
CA ARG A 525 -3.28 6.69 -6.09
C ARG A 525 -2.90 6.94 -4.63
N PRO A 526 -2.80 5.89 -3.79
CA PRO A 526 -2.29 6.04 -2.44
C PRO A 526 -0.79 6.40 -2.46
N LEU A 527 -0.29 6.84 -1.32
CA LEU A 527 1.15 6.98 -1.09
C LEU A 527 1.68 5.69 -0.45
N TYR A 528 2.95 5.39 -0.68
CA TYR A 528 3.59 4.17 -0.22
C TYR A 528 4.83 4.49 0.60
N ARG A 529 5.08 3.65 1.60
CA ARG A 529 6.32 3.70 2.39
C ARG A 529 6.76 2.29 2.78
N GLY A 530 7.93 1.88 2.32
CA GLY A 530 8.56 0.63 2.75
C GLY A 530 9.07 0.72 4.19
N LEU A 531 8.98 -0.39 4.90
CA LEU A 531 9.53 -0.59 6.24
C LEU A 531 10.68 -1.61 6.14
N GLY A 532 11.88 -1.23 6.57
CA GLY A 532 13.06 -2.09 6.51
C GLY A 532 13.08 -3.22 7.57
N TRP A 533 14.22 -3.92 7.67
CA TRP A 533 14.49 -5.12 8.49
C TRP A 533 13.92 -5.16 9.92
N ASP A 534 13.87 -4.03 10.62
CA ASP A 534 13.60 -3.99 12.06
C ASP A 534 12.24 -3.38 12.42
N ALA A 535 11.28 -3.40 11.50
CA ALA A 535 9.96 -2.82 11.71
C ALA A 535 8.89 -3.89 11.94
N ASP A 536 8.99 -4.62 13.04
CA ASP A 536 7.74 -5.01 13.68
C ASP A 536 6.99 -3.74 14.04
N LEU A 537 5.77 -3.65 13.54
CA LEU A 537 4.89 -2.52 13.83
C LEU A 537 4.78 -2.41 15.36
N PRO A 538 4.88 -1.21 15.93
CA PRO A 538 4.80 -1.02 17.38
C PRO A 538 3.58 -1.73 17.95
N ALA A 539 3.67 -2.28 19.17
CA ALA A 539 2.50 -2.89 19.83
C ALA A 539 1.29 -1.94 19.82
N LEU A 540 1.50 -0.64 20.03
CA LEU A 540 0.47 0.41 19.93
C LEU A 540 -0.24 0.47 18.57
N PHE A 541 0.39 0.03 17.50
CA PHE A 541 -0.21 -0.03 16.16
C PHE A 541 -1.18 -1.19 15.99
N VAL A 542 -0.95 -2.30 16.69
CA VAL A 542 -1.74 -3.54 16.57
C VAL A 542 -2.75 -3.67 17.70
N GLU A 543 -2.35 -3.29 18.91
CA GLU A 543 -3.16 -3.37 20.12
C GLU A 543 -4.02 -2.12 20.26
N SER A 544 -5.33 -2.33 20.34
CA SER A 544 -6.26 -1.27 20.74
C SER A 544 -6.20 -1.05 22.25
N ASP A 545 -6.32 0.20 22.66
CA ASP A 545 -6.53 0.59 24.07
C ASP A 545 -7.94 0.24 24.56
N GLU A 546 -8.26 0.62 25.80
CA GLU A 546 -9.57 0.40 26.44
C GLU A 546 -10.75 1.05 25.69
N HIS A 547 -10.46 1.98 24.77
CA HIS A 547 -11.44 2.66 23.93
C HIS A 547 -11.47 2.14 22.48
N GLY A 548 -10.70 1.10 22.17
CA GLY A 548 -10.62 0.55 20.82
C GLY A 548 -9.65 1.32 19.91
N CYS A 549 -8.89 2.30 20.43
CA CYS A 549 -7.97 3.10 19.62
C CYS A 549 -6.61 2.42 19.48
N SER A 550 -6.09 2.36 18.26
CA SER A 550 -4.72 1.90 17.97
C SER A 550 -4.04 2.86 16.98
N GLY A 551 -2.71 2.81 16.93
CA GLY A 551 -1.88 3.65 16.10
C GLY A 551 -0.65 4.18 16.84
N PHE A 552 0.20 4.92 16.14
CA PHE A 552 1.37 5.55 16.74
C PHE A 552 1.68 6.91 16.11
N THR A 553 2.36 7.74 16.87
CA THR A 553 2.89 9.03 16.40
C THR A 553 4.29 8.82 15.83
N GLU A 554 4.51 9.12 14.55
CA GLU A 554 5.86 9.24 13.99
C GLU A 554 6.43 10.60 14.38
N TRP A 555 7.52 10.58 15.14
CA TRP A 555 8.16 11.80 15.62
C TRP A 555 8.99 12.50 14.55
N GLY A 556 9.57 11.74 13.61
CA GLY A 556 10.33 12.28 12.49
C GLY A 556 9.43 12.82 11.37
N PHE A 557 10.02 13.50 10.41
CA PHE A 557 9.35 13.74 9.14
C PHE A 557 9.14 12.41 8.42
N MET A 558 7.92 12.19 7.93
CA MET A 558 7.56 10.94 7.29
C MET A 558 7.48 11.11 5.77
N SER A 559 8.58 10.82 5.10
CA SER A 559 8.61 10.75 3.64
C SER A 559 7.95 9.48 3.09
N THR A 560 7.37 9.61 1.92
CA THR A 560 6.53 8.62 1.22
C THR A 560 6.66 8.84 -0.29
N THR A 561 6.23 7.90 -1.11
CA THR A 561 6.30 8.01 -2.58
C THR A 561 4.99 7.57 -3.22
N SER A 562 4.68 8.08 -4.41
CA SER A 562 3.55 7.62 -5.24
C SER A 562 3.89 6.40 -6.12
N LYS A 563 5.14 5.93 -6.07
CA LYS A 563 5.64 4.77 -6.83
C LYS A 563 5.75 3.56 -5.91
N LYS A 564 4.89 2.54 -6.08
CA LYS A 564 4.87 1.36 -5.19
C LYS A 564 6.19 0.60 -5.25
N GLU A 565 6.78 0.49 -6.43
CA GLU A 565 8.03 -0.24 -6.71
C GLU A 565 9.19 0.35 -5.90
N VAL A 566 9.25 1.69 -5.85
CA VAL A 566 10.21 2.43 -5.02
C VAL A 566 10.01 2.07 -3.54
N ALA A 567 8.77 2.04 -3.05
CA ALA A 567 8.47 1.61 -1.68
C ALA A 567 8.82 0.15 -1.38
N ILE A 568 8.65 -0.76 -2.34
CA ILE A 568 9.02 -2.17 -2.20
C ILE A 568 10.53 -2.32 -2.07
N GLU A 569 11.33 -1.57 -2.82
CA GLU A 569 12.78 -1.57 -2.63
C GLU A 569 13.17 -1.13 -1.20
N TYR A 570 12.45 -0.16 -0.64
CA TYR A 570 12.61 0.27 0.77
C TYR A 570 12.16 -0.76 1.81
N SER A 571 11.43 -1.81 1.43
CA SER A 571 11.08 -2.91 2.34
C SER A 571 12.28 -3.81 2.66
N LYS A 572 13.44 -3.56 2.00
CA LYS A 572 14.68 -4.33 2.13
C LYS A 572 14.54 -5.80 1.77
N ILE A 573 13.57 -6.10 0.91
CA ILE A 573 13.32 -7.44 0.40
C ILE A 573 14.54 -8.03 -0.34
N LYS A 574 15.27 -7.19 -1.11
CA LYS A 574 16.51 -7.58 -1.82
C LYS A 574 17.63 -8.00 -0.88
N GLU A 575 17.61 -7.50 0.35
CA GLU A 575 18.64 -7.78 1.33
C GLU A 575 18.29 -9.05 2.12
N GLY A 576 17.06 -9.59 1.99
CA GLY A 576 16.59 -10.83 2.62
C GLY A 576 15.61 -10.62 3.78
N ASN A 577 14.93 -9.46 3.87
CA ASN A 577 13.98 -9.18 4.95
C ASN A 577 12.94 -10.31 5.08
N PRO A 578 12.85 -11.02 6.23
CA PRO A 578 11.92 -12.13 6.38
C PRO A 578 10.45 -11.69 6.37
N ILE A 579 10.17 -10.41 6.65
CA ILE A 579 8.82 -9.83 6.58
C ILE A 579 8.86 -8.45 5.92
N PRO A 580 9.03 -8.38 4.58
CA PRO A 580 9.03 -7.11 3.87
C PRO A 580 7.65 -6.46 3.96
N ARG A 581 7.59 -5.23 4.46
CA ARG A 581 6.33 -4.49 4.67
C ARG A 581 6.31 -3.18 3.93
N VAL A 582 5.14 -2.83 3.40
CA VAL A 582 4.86 -1.53 2.80
C VAL A 582 3.58 -0.96 3.40
N LEU A 583 3.66 0.24 3.95
CA LEU A 583 2.49 1.02 4.34
C LEU A 583 1.83 1.59 3.08
N VAL A 584 0.52 1.37 2.94
CA VAL A 584 -0.31 1.94 1.87
C VAL A 584 -1.15 3.06 2.47
N ILE A 585 -0.72 4.28 2.26
CA ILE A 585 -1.27 5.47 2.89
C ILE A 585 -2.43 6.00 2.07
N ALA A 586 -3.64 5.94 2.63
CA ALA A 586 -4.77 6.66 2.05
C ALA A 586 -4.56 8.16 2.19
N VAL A 587 -4.85 8.88 1.10
CA VAL A 587 -4.67 10.32 1.02
C VAL A 587 -6.04 10.97 0.86
N GLY A 588 -6.39 11.91 1.73
CA GLY A 588 -7.61 12.70 1.65
C GLY A 588 -7.34 14.19 1.49
N SER A 589 -8.40 14.97 1.35
CA SER A 589 -8.32 16.43 1.13
C SER A 589 -7.72 17.21 2.30
N VAL A 590 -7.83 16.66 3.51
CA VAL A 590 -7.36 17.27 4.75
C VAL A 590 -5.96 16.79 5.14
N ASP A 591 -5.67 15.53 4.86
CA ASP A 591 -4.53 14.77 5.38
C ASP A 591 -3.58 14.31 4.26
N ARG A 592 -3.46 15.12 3.20
CA ARG A 592 -2.46 14.91 2.15
C ARG A 592 -1.06 15.32 2.58
N GLY A 593 -0.09 14.48 2.24
CA GLY A 593 1.32 14.83 2.34
C GLY A 593 1.69 15.95 1.36
N ALA A 594 2.73 16.71 1.69
CA ALA A 594 3.27 17.74 0.81
C ALA A 594 4.12 17.10 -0.30
N CYS A 595 3.76 17.30 -1.57
CA CYS A 595 4.61 16.90 -2.69
C CYS A 595 5.79 17.86 -2.82
N ILE A 596 6.99 17.40 -2.44
CA ILE A 596 8.21 18.22 -2.47
C ILE A 596 9.12 17.92 -3.66
N ALA A 597 8.67 17.10 -4.62
CA ALA A 597 9.47 16.65 -5.75
C ALA A 597 10.15 17.80 -6.52
N ARG A 598 9.46 18.94 -6.69
CA ARG A 598 10.00 20.14 -7.40
C ARG A 598 11.13 20.86 -6.65
N PHE A 599 11.23 20.66 -5.34
CA PHE A 599 12.26 21.27 -4.48
C PHE A 599 13.31 20.25 -4.02
N SER A 600 13.04 18.96 -4.22
CA SER A 600 13.86 17.87 -3.71
C SER A 600 15.22 17.82 -4.40
N GLN A 601 16.26 17.44 -3.66
CA GLN A 601 17.53 17.05 -4.26
C GLN A 601 17.42 15.75 -5.08
N TYR A 602 16.33 14.99 -4.95
CA TYR A 602 16.03 13.75 -5.68
C TYR A 602 14.62 13.80 -6.28
N PRO A 603 14.38 14.65 -7.30
CA PRO A 603 13.05 14.86 -7.86
C PRO A 603 12.42 13.59 -8.46
N ASP A 604 13.24 12.65 -8.94
CA ASP A 604 12.80 11.41 -9.59
C ASP A 604 12.16 10.42 -8.58
N GLU A 605 12.39 10.60 -7.27
CA GLU A 605 11.77 9.81 -6.18
C GLU A 605 10.28 10.16 -5.96
N MET A 606 9.80 11.28 -6.52
CA MET A 606 8.43 11.78 -6.35
C MET A 606 8.02 11.80 -4.87
N GLU A 607 8.83 12.46 -4.05
CA GLU A 607 8.70 12.46 -2.60
C GLU A 607 7.50 13.27 -2.11
N TYR A 608 6.68 12.64 -1.28
CA TYR A 608 5.61 13.26 -0.50
C TYR A 608 5.95 13.16 0.98
N MET A 609 5.74 14.23 1.75
CA MET A 609 6.18 14.29 3.14
C MET A 609 5.10 14.75 4.08
N TYR A 610 5.01 14.06 5.22
CA TYR A 610 4.21 14.47 6.37
C TYR A 610 5.08 15.11 7.45
N ALA A 611 4.50 16.11 8.13
CA ALA A 611 5.14 16.78 9.25
C ALA A 611 5.43 15.81 10.43
N PRO A 612 6.43 16.11 11.27
CA PRO A 612 6.71 15.36 12.49
C PRO A 612 5.52 15.36 13.43
N CYS A 613 5.50 14.38 14.32
CA CYS A 613 4.42 14.12 15.27
C CYS A 613 3.08 13.81 14.60
N SER A 614 3.07 13.35 13.34
CA SER A 614 1.85 12.88 12.65
C SER A 614 1.44 11.49 13.16
N PHE A 615 0.14 11.22 13.24
CA PHE A 615 -0.39 9.99 13.81
C PHE A 615 -0.80 9.00 12.72
N LEU A 616 -0.26 7.79 12.77
CA LEU A 616 -0.57 6.70 11.86
C LEU A 616 -1.50 5.71 12.52
N GLN A 617 -2.54 5.32 11.80
CA GLN A 617 -3.49 4.30 12.24
C GLN A 617 -3.78 3.34 11.10
N GLN A 618 -3.78 2.03 11.38
CA GLN A 618 -4.23 1.05 10.41
C GLN A 618 -5.69 1.29 10.07
N PHE A 619 -6.02 1.32 8.78
CA PHE A 619 -7.40 1.31 8.31
C PHE A 619 -7.56 0.19 7.30
N GLY A 620 -8.67 -0.53 7.37
CA GLY A 620 -8.88 -1.67 6.48
C GLY A 620 -7.95 -2.85 6.76
N GLN A 621 -7.96 -3.78 5.82
CA GLN A 621 -7.36 -5.09 5.97
C GLN A 621 -5.98 -5.14 5.32
N ARG A 622 -5.04 -5.81 6.00
CA ARG A 622 -3.73 -6.14 5.43
C ARG A 622 -3.88 -7.16 4.32
N SER A 623 -2.98 -7.08 3.34
CA SER A 623 -2.95 -7.99 2.21
C SER A 623 -1.51 -8.33 1.86
N VAL A 624 -1.30 -9.45 1.19
CA VAL A 624 0.02 -9.89 0.75
C VAL A 624 0.08 -9.86 -0.78
N GLU A 625 1.16 -9.32 -1.33
CA GLU A 625 1.41 -9.23 -2.77
C GLU A 625 2.73 -9.94 -3.10
N ALA A 626 2.73 -10.82 -4.10
CA ALA A 626 3.96 -11.40 -4.64
C ALA A 626 4.56 -10.46 -5.68
N THR A 627 5.87 -10.26 -5.60
CA THR A 627 6.63 -9.40 -6.50
C THR A 627 7.82 -10.17 -7.05
N ALA A 628 8.47 -9.64 -8.10
CA ALA A 628 9.71 -10.21 -8.63
C ALA A 628 10.85 -10.30 -7.59
N LEU A 629 10.77 -9.53 -6.51
CA LEU A 629 11.78 -9.52 -5.45
C LEU A 629 11.43 -10.44 -4.27
N GLY A 630 10.18 -10.92 -4.18
CA GLY A 630 9.66 -11.65 -3.04
C GLY A 630 8.24 -11.25 -2.65
N VAL A 631 7.76 -11.85 -1.56
CA VAL A 631 6.43 -11.61 -1.00
C VAL A 631 6.47 -10.40 -0.07
N VAL A 632 5.56 -9.44 -0.25
CA VAL A 632 5.48 -8.19 0.52
C VAL A 632 4.11 -8.08 1.21
N GLU A 633 4.10 -7.76 2.50
CA GLU A 633 2.89 -7.41 3.24
C GLU A 633 2.55 -5.92 3.01
N LEU A 634 1.34 -5.67 2.52
CA LEU A 634 0.77 -4.34 2.35
C LEU A 634 -0.16 -4.04 3.54
N THR A 635 0.16 -2.98 4.28
CA THR A 635 -0.64 -2.53 5.43
C THR A 635 -1.27 -1.18 5.12
N PRO A 636 -2.60 -1.10 4.91
CA PRO A 636 -3.23 0.18 4.67
C PRO A 636 -3.31 1.03 5.94
N VAL A 637 -2.89 2.29 5.84
CA VAL A 637 -2.84 3.26 6.96
C VAL A 637 -3.41 4.62 6.60
N ARG A 638 -4.04 5.28 7.58
CA ARG A 638 -4.37 6.71 7.50
C ARG A 638 -3.37 7.47 8.34
N VAL A 639 -3.05 8.68 7.88
CA VAL A 639 -2.08 9.55 8.53
C VAL A 639 -2.78 10.84 8.89
N ASN A 640 -2.99 11.09 10.18
CA ASN A 640 -3.43 12.40 10.63
C ASN A 640 -2.20 13.30 10.73
N ALA A 641 -2.06 14.21 9.76
CA ALA A 641 -0.94 15.15 9.70
C ALA A 641 -0.98 16.10 10.91
N ASN A 642 0.14 16.27 11.60
CA ASN A 642 0.23 17.23 12.72
C ASN A 642 0.48 18.65 12.21
N LEU A 643 -0.61 19.34 11.89
CA LEU A 643 -0.58 20.71 11.36
C LEU A 643 -0.72 21.77 12.47
N LYS A 644 -0.36 21.44 13.71
CA LYS A 644 -0.51 22.36 14.87
C LYS A 644 0.60 23.38 14.99
N ALA A 645 1.78 23.08 14.43
CA ALA A 645 2.85 24.06 14.36
C ALA A 645 2.38 25.26 13.53
N ARG A 646 2.78 26.46 13.90
CA ARG A 646 2.40 27.67 13.17
C ARG A 646 3.26 27.84 11.92
N THR A 647 2.72 28.47 10.88
CA THR A 647 3.54 28.89 9.74
C THR A 647 4.49 30.02 10.15
N VAL A 648 5.51 30.27 9.34
CA VAL A 648 6.46 31.39 9.49
C VAL A 648 5.73 32.72 9.67
N GLU A 649 4.71 32.99 8.86
CA GLU A 649 3.90 34.21 8.97
C GLU A 649 3.09 34.26 10.25
N GLU A 650 2.47 33.15 10.64
CA GLU A 650 1.67 33.05 11.88
C GLU A 650 2.54 33.24 13.13
N LEU A 651 3.80 32.76 13.12
CA LEU A 651 4.77 32.98 14.19
C LEU A 651 5.15 34.47 14.31
N LEU A 652 5.40 35.14 13.18
CA LEU A 652 5.69 36.58 13.15
C LEU A 652 4.48 37.40 13.62
N HIS A 653 3.29 37.04 13.16
CA HIS A 653 2.05 37.71 13.53
C HIS A 653 1.73 37.53 15.01
N GLN A 654 1.88 36.32 15.55
CA GLN A 654 1.66 36.05 16.97
C GLN A 654 2.49 36.96 17.88
N LYS A 655 3.77 37.16 17.56
CA LYS A 655 4.61 38.06 18.37
C LYS A 655 4.07 39.48 18.33
N LYS A 656 3.67 39.95 17.15
CA LYS A 656 3.04 41.27 16.99
C LYS A 656 1.76 41.35 17.82
N ASP A 657 0.86 40.39 17.67
CA ASP A 657 -0.42 40.35 18.39
C ASP A 657 -0.22 40.29 19.89
N MET A 658 0.75 39.50 20.37
CA MET A 658 1.09 39.41 21.79
C MET A 658 1.56 40.77 22.33
N HIS A 659 2.42 41.49 21.61
CA HIS A 659 2.87 42.82 22.01
C HIS A 659 1.74 43.85 21.97
N VAL A 660 0.92 43.85 20.92
CA VAL A 660 -0.23 44.76 20.78
C VAL A 660 -1.28 44.49 21.86
N THR A 661 -1.55 43.22 22.15
CA THR A 661 -2.48 42.79 23.19
C THR A 661 -1.96 43.17 24.57
N ALA A 662 -0.68 42.91 24.88
CA ALA A 662 -0.07 43.30 26.15
C ALA A 662 -0.09 44.82 26.35
N PHE A 663 0.20 45.59 25.30
CA PHE A 663 0.10 47.05 25.34
C PHE A 663 -1.35 47.51 25.60
N SER A 664 -2.32 46.90 24.93
CA SER A 664 -3.74 47.21 25.13
C SER A 664 -4.19 46.91 26.57
N TYR A 665 -3.72 45.81 27.18
CA TYR A 665 -3.97 45.52 28.59
C TYR A 665 -3.38 46.57 29.52
N LEU A 666 -2.15 47.03 29.27
CA LEU A 666 -1.50 48.08 30.06
C LEU A 666 -2.25 49.42 29.97
N VAL A 667 -2.75 49.77 28.78
CA VAL A 667 -3.58 50.97 28.60
C VAL A 667 -4.87 50.89 29.44
N HIS A 668 -5.56 49.75 29.41
CA HIS A 668 -6.77 49.55 30.24
C HIS A 668 -6.46 49.57 31.74
N GLU A 669 -5.30 49.06 32.16
CA GLU A 669 -4.85 49.11 33.55
C GLU A 669 -4.60 50.56 34.00
N ILE A 670 -3.91 51.37 33.17
CA ILE A 670 -3.70 52.80 33.41
C ILE A 670 -5.04 53.56 33.46
N GLU A 671 -5.97 53.29 32.53
CA GLU A 671 -7.32 53.88 32.55
C GLU A 671 -8.04 53.60 33.87
N HIS A 672 -7.96 52.36 34.36
CA HIS A 672 -8.55 51.95 35.62
C HIS A 672 -7.89 52.66 36.82
N GLU A 673 -6.55 52.62 36.92
CA GLU A 673 -5.80 53.28 37.99
C GLU A 673 -6.04 54.79 38.04
N LEU A 674 -6.02 55.45 36.88
CA LEU A 674 -6.31 56.88 36.77
C LEU A 674 -7.72 57.22 37.25
N THR A 675 -8.69 56.36 36.93
CA THR A 675 -10.08 56.51 37.39
C THR A 675 -10.16 56.36 38.91
N GLU A 676 -9.47 55.38 39.50
CA GLU A 676 -9.40 55.20 40.95
C GLU A 676 -8.69 56.37 41.65
N ILE A 677 -7.55 56.85 41.12
CA ILE A 677 -6.82 58.00 41.64
C ILE A 677 -7.69 59.26 41.60
N ALA A 678 -8.43 59.46 40.50
CA ALA A 678 -9.34 60.59 40.37
C ALA A 678 -10.49 60.52 41.38
N ALA A 679 -11.07 59.34 41.59
CA ALA A 679 -12.14 59.11 42.54
C ALA A 679 -11.67 59.32 43.99
N THR A 680 -10.59 58.65 44.39
CA THR A 680 -10.00 58.73 45.75
C THR A 680 -9.51 60.14 46.07
N GLY A 681 -8.91 60.82 45.09
CA GLY A 681 -8.51 62.21 45.21
C GLY A 681 -9.67 63.20 45.17
N ARG A 682 -10.92 62.78 44.95
CA ARG A 682 -12.09 63.66 44.80
C ARG A 682 -11.87 64.72 43.70
N ALA A 683 -11.32 64.30 42.56
CA ALA A 683 -10.99 65.19 41.44
C ALA A 683 -12.19 66.01 40.95
N GLU A 684 -13.39 65.41 40.89
CA GLU A 684 -14.63 66.09 40.52
C GLU A 684 -15.03 67.22 41.48
N GLU A 685 -14.89 67.01 42.80
CA GLU A 685 -15.15 68.06 43.80
C GLU A 685 -14.15 69.21 43.68
N ARG A 686 -12.87 68.87 43.44
CA ARG A 686 -11.80 69.86 43.26
C ARG A 686 -12.05 70.71 42.01
N LEU A 687 -12.38 70.07 40.89
CA LEU A 687 -12.72 70.75 39.64
C LEU A 687 -13.94 71.66 39.79
N ARG A 688 -14.98 71.23 40.52
CA ARG A 688 -16.17 72.07 40.81
C ARG A 688 -15.87 73.31 41.64
N ARG A 689 -14.82 73.29 42.47
CA ARG A 689 -14.43 74.41 43.34
C ARG A 689 -13.42 75.36 42.68
N ASP A 690 -12.89 75.01 41.51
CA ASP A 690 -11.91 75.81 40.81
C ASP A 690 -12.59 77.05 40.18
N PRO A 691 -12.24 78.27 40.61
CA PRO A 691 -12.85 79.50 40.09
C PRO A 691 -12.39 79.86 38.66
N SER A 692 -11.34 79.19 38.16
CA SER A 692 -10.82 79.36 36.79
C SER A 692 -11.34 78.32 35.80
N ARG A 693 -12.25 77.44 36.24
CA ARG A 693 -12.78 76.35 35.44
C ARG A 693 -13.58 76.83 34.22
N ASP A 694 -13.26 76.26 33.07
CA ASP A 694 -14.13 76.21 31.90
C ASP A 694 -15.16 75.08 32.05
N GLU A 695 -16.44 75.34 31.76
CA GLU A 695 -17.51 74.33 31.86
C GLU A 695 -17.30 73.13 30.93
N SER A 696 -16.52 73.29 29.86
CA SER A 696 -16.15 72.22 28.92
C SER A 696 -15.10 71.25 29.47
N HIS A 697 -14.40 71.60 30.57
CA HIS A 697 -13.43 70.71 31.20
C HIS A 697 -14.11 69.67 32.10
N THR A 698 -13.87 68.39 31.83
CA THR A 698 -14.31 67.26 32.66
C THR A 698 -13.12 66.43 33.12
N VAL A 699 -13.26 65.76 34.28
CA VAL A 699 -12.21 64.83 34.76
C VAL A 699 -12.02 63.70 33.75
N ALA A 700 -13.10 63.16 33.18
CA ALA A 700 -13.03 62.13 32.14
C ALA A 700 -12.22 62.58 30.92
N ALA A 701 -12.43 63.81 30.41
CA ALA A 701 -11.64 64.34 29.30
C ALA A 701 -10.17 64.59 29.67
N PHE A 702 -9.89 64.94 30.94
CA PHE A 702 -8.52 65.07 31.42
C PHE A 702 -7.80 63.71 31.52
N LEU A 703 -8.45 62.68 32.09
CA LEU A 703 -7.92 61.32 32.13
C LEU A 703 -7.72 60.76 30.72
N GLY A 704 -8.68 60.95 29.82
CA GLY A 704 -8.56 60.53 28.42
C GLY A 704 -7.35 61.16 27.71
N ARG A 705 -7.04 62.45 27.99
CA ARG A 705 -5.83 63.10 27.46
C ARG A 705 -4.53 62.51 28.02
N ILE A 706 -4.49 62.15 29.30
CA ILE A 706 -3.33 61.47 29.89
C ILE A 706 -3.13 60.12 29.23
N VAL A 707 -4.21 59.35 29.04
CA VAL A 707 -4.16 58.04 28.39
C VAL A 707 -3.69 58.15 26.94
N GLU A 708 -4.17 59.14 26.17
CA GLU A 708 -3.66 59.39 24.82
C GLU A 708 -2.18 59.75 24.82
N GLN A 709 -1.72 60.59 25.76
CA GLN A 709 -0.29 60.89 25.92
C GLN A 709 0.56 59.67 26.31
N CYS A 710 -0.02 58.68 26.97
CA CYS A 710 0.65 57.41 27.27
C CYS A 710 0.66 56.44 26.08
N LYS A 711 -0.25 56.63 25.10
CA LYS A 711 -0.30 55.82 23.88
C LYS A 711 0.68 56.29 22.82
N ASP A 712 0.88 57.60 22.73
CA ASP A 712 1.88 58.27 21.89
C ASP A 712 3.32 57.99 22.36
#